data_AF-A0A5A7NWS5-F1
#
_entry.id   AF-A0A5A7NWS5-F1
#
_cell.length_a   1.000
_cell.length_b   1.000
_cell.length_c   1.000
_cell.angle_alpha   90.00
_cell.angle_beta   90.00
_cell.angle_gamma   90.00
#
_symmetry.space_group_name_H-M   'P 1'
#
loop_
_entity.id
_entity.type
_entity.pdbx_description
1 polymer ?
#
loop_
_entity_poly.entity_id
_entity_poly.type
_entity_poly.pdbx_seq_one_letter_code
_entity_poly.pdbx_strand_id
1 'polypeptide(L)'
;MLRRLLFSATSSSSHLRSSRNPSYKSAKNFKNSRLFSSSWPLSLVFYRPFTPSRVYAMADDGSSGTASSGRPTHSNRLAAEHSPYLLQHAHNPVDWYPWGEEAFSEARKRDVPIFLSIGYSTCHWCHVMEVESFEDEEVAKLLNDWFVSIKVDREERPDVDKVYMTYVQALYGGGGWPLSVFLSPDLKPLMGGTYFPPDDKFGRPGFKTVLRRVKEAWDTKKDALVQSGTFAIEQLSEALSATARSNKVPQGLPQKALQKCAEQLADSYDSKYGGFGSAPKFPRPVEIQLMLYHSKKLNENSMTSEAKEDLNMVILTLQSMARGGIHDHVGGGFHRYSVDECWHVPHFEKMLYDQGQLANIYLDVFAITKDVLYSSMARDILDYLRREMIGPSGEIFSAEDADSAEFEGASRKKEGAFYIWTSKEVDDILGENAMLFKEHYYVKPSGNCDLSRMSDPHNEFKGKNVLIERISTSAMASKLGMLVEEYLKILGICKQKLFDVRSQRPRPHLDDKVIVSWNGLAISSFARASQILKGEPEGTQFYFPVVGTHPKEYMEVAEKAATFIRKNLYDEQTRKLKHSFRNGPSKAPGFLDDYAFLISAVLDLYEFGSSISWLSWAIELQHIQDELFLDKEGGGYFNTPGEDPSILLRVKEDHDGAEPSGNSVSLNNLVRLASLVSTSSDHYRSNAERLLSVFEKRLNETAMAVPLMCCGADMLNVPSRKQVVLIGDKSSSLFESMLAAAHKSYDPNKTVIHVDPNNAEEMRFWETNNDKIALMAKSNYAPDKVVALVCRDFTCSPPVHDPDSLQSLLSNRYSVQFSLGQHLANFSSLQNAESTKYPPEKGLVVSFLINSCGLSPKDAVAASKRVHFDSPDKPNDFLGGLRKQGFTEPQISRIVRDQPRLLTWNPEKFILPKIQFFRRSLVGVSEKDVLDTVSRFPCFLASSLEHKLEPNLDYLKNLVGPETTETLFLKGSRALFRFDLTSKVIPNMNHLQEIGVPPACLKLSLFQCIGIFSLEPNEFKELAQNVREMGFDPSKSMFVLALYVLSGKPRLALWNKCYQVYQKWGWSRDDILSAFLKHSNCMLCSEKKITAVLEFVVRELGREARVVARCPSIIFYSMEKRIVPRCTLVRDLASKGLVKKNWALSALPYGERFHEEVRVENSFAIKAHLTLDRFCSCSLVSCCLNNADNLRARFRFAEGDMHARELNHLLRNSSAVN
;
A
#
# COMPACT_ATOMS: atom_id res chain seq x y z
N MET A 1 -55.61 -16.70 13.65
CA MET A 1 -56.25 -18.03 13.81
C MET A 1 -57.33 -18.14 12.72
N LEU A 2 -57.34 -19.20 11.90
CA LEU A 2 -58.40 -19.53 10.91
C LEU A 2 -58.68 -18.49 9.78
N ARG A 3 -59.21 -18.84 8.59
CA ARG A 3 -59.16 -20.07 7.74
C ARG A 3 -59.99 -19.79 6.46
N ARG A 4 -59.50 -20.22 5.28
CA ARG A 4 -60.28 -20.89 4.18
C ARG A 4 -61.50 -20.12 3.56
N LEU A 5 -62.15 -20.48 2.45
CA LEU A 5 -62.15 -21.54 1.39
C LEU A 5 -62.71 -20.82 0.09
N LEU A 6 -62.95 -21.38 -1.12
CA LEU A 6 -63.73 -22.55 -1.59
C LEU A 6 -63.49 -22.79 -3.12
N PHE A 7 -63.54 -24.06 -3.58
CA PHE A 7 -64.17 -24.65 -4.82
C PHE A 7 -64.08 -23.95 -6.22
N SER A 8 -64.22 -24.60 -7.40
CA SER A 8 -64.01 -25.98 -7.91
C SER A 8 -64.34 -26.07 -9.44
N ALA A 9 -63.87 -27.13 -10.13
CA ALA A 9 -64.49 -27.79 -11.32
C ALA A 9 -64.10 -27.44 -12.80
N THR A 10 -63.73 -28.52 -13.53
CA THR A 10 -64.05 -28.93 -14.93
C THR A 10 -63.49 -28.29 -16.23
N SER A 11 -62.88 -29.19 -17.03
CA SER A 11 -63.00 -29.44 -18.51
C SER A 11 -62.11 -28.79 -19.61
N SER A 12 -61.63 -29.70 -20.49
CA SER A 12 -61.32 -29.62 -21.95
C SER A 12 -60.14 -28.82 -22.54
N SER A 13 -59.16 -29.58 -23.10
CA SER A 13 -58.55 -29.54 -24.47
C SER A 13 -58.54 -28.23 -25.31
N SER A 14 -57.53 -27.89 -26.12
CA SER A 14 -56.50 -28.68 -26.85
C SER A 14 -55.32 -27.76 -27.27
N HIS A 15 -54.06 -28.20 -27.33
CA HIS A 15 -53.26 -28.64 -28.51
C HIS A 15 -51.81 -28.14 -28.25
N LEU A 16 -50.69 -28.72 -28.67
CA LEU A 16 -50.35 -29.86 -29.54
C LEU A 16 -48.99 -30.46 -29.08
N ARG A 17 -48.89 -31.81 -29.03
CA ARG A 17 -47.72 -32.70 -29.31
C ARG A 17 -46.29 -32.34 -28.81
N SER A 18 -45.41 -33.27 -28.41
CA SER A 18 -45.47 -34.72 -28.08
C SER A 18 -44.03 -35.11 -27.65
N SER A 19 -43.76 -35.61 -26.44
CA SER A 19 -43.56 -37.05 -26.12
C SER A 19 -42.74 -37.87 -27.15
N ARG A 20 -41.81 -38.77 -26.79
CA ARG A 20 -41.31 -39.30 -25.49
C ARG A 20 -40.14 -40.28 -25.80
N ASN A 21 -39.12 -40.34 -24.94
CA ASN A 21 -38.25 -41.54 -24.68
C ASN A 21 -37.45 -42.15 -25.87
N PRO A 22 -36.56 -43.15 -25.66
CA PRO A 22 -35.82 -43.58 -24.46
C PRO A 22 -34.27 -43.61 -24.70
N SER A 23 -33.56 -44.37 -23.86
CA SER A 23 -32.11 -44.48 -23.70
C SER A 23 -31.35 -45.41 -24.66
N TYR A 24 -30.01 -45.26 -24.59
CA TYR A 24 -28.94 -46.27 -24.73
C TYR A 24 -28.24 -46.58 -26.08
N LYS A 25 -26.90 -46.60 -25.96
CA LYS A 25 -25.85 -47.35 -26.72
C LYS A 25 -25.30 -46.82 -28.08
N SER A 26 -24.12 -46.21 -27.97
CA SER A 26 -22.83 -46.80 -28.45
C SER A 26 -22.55 -47.00 -29.96
N ALA A 27 -21.70 -46.10 -30.48
CA ALA A 27 -20.42 -46.38 -31.17
C ALA A 27 -20.30 -46.57 -32.71
N LYS A 28 -19.21 -45.95 -33.22
CA LYS A 28 -18.35 -46.26 -34.38
C LYS A 28 -18.76 -45.89 -35.83
N ASN A 29 -18.04 -44.90 -36.36
CA ASN A 29 -17.32 -44.83 -37.65
C ASN A 29 -17.93 -45.42 -38.94
N PHE A 30 -18.03 -44.62 -40.03
CA PHE A 30 -17.07 -44.64 -41.17
C PHE A 30 -17.39 -43.63 -42.32
N LYS A 31 -16.33 -42.96 -42.83
CA LYS A 31 -16.01 -42.45 -44.19
C LYS A 31 -17.05 -41.79 -45.16
N ASN A 32 -16.61 -40.64 -45.71
CA ASN A 32 -16.54 -40.18 -47.13
C ASN A 32 -17.66 -40.58 -48.12
N SER A 33 -18.21 -39.70 -48.98
CA SER A 33 -17.46 -38.89 -49.98
C SER A 33 -18.29 -37.84 -50.76
N ARG A 34 -17.68 -36.67 -51.03
CA ARG A 34 -17.65 -35.81 -52.26
C ARG A 34 -18.85 -35.83 -53.24
N LEU A 35 -19.31 -34.70 -53.80
CA LEU A 35 -18.65 -33.91 -54.88
C LEU A 35 -19.35 -32.55 -55.16
N PHE A 36 -18.57 -31.52 -55.57
CA PHE A 36 -18.88 -30.26 -56.33
C PHE A 36 -20.20 -29.47 -56.07
N SER A 37 -20.27 -28.13 -56.00
CA SER A 37 -19.33 -26.98 -56.00
C SER A 37 -20.11 -25.73 -55.48
N SER A 38 -19.74 -24.43 -55.57
CA SER A 38 -18.63 -23.64 -56.15
C SER A 38 -18.54 -22.24 -55.47
N SER A 39 -17.44 -21.50 -55.71
CA SER A 39 -17.21 -20.05 -55.48
C SER A 39 -17.20 -19.50 -54.03
N TRP A 40 -16.22 -18.63 -53.78
CA TRP A 40 -15.71 -18.02 -52.53
C TRP A 40 -15.50 -16.49 -52.76
N PRO A 41 -15.03 -15.65 -51.81
CA PRO A 41 -14.81 -15.86 -50.36
C PRO A 41 -15.45 -14.78 -49.45
N LEU A 42 -15.71 -15.14 -48.18
CA LEU A 42 -15.67 -14.19 -47.05
C LEU A 42 -15.10 -14.91 -45.83
N SER A 43 -14.25 -14.23 -45.07
CA SER A 43 -13.40 -14.82 -44.03
C SER A 43 -14.17 -15.20 -42.77
N LEU A 44 -14.41 -16.49 -42.57
CA LEU A 44 -15.01 -17.05 -41.36
C LEU A 44 -13.99 -17.14 -40.22
N VAL A 45 -14.21 -16.34 -39.17
CA VAL A 45 -13.65 -16.58 -37.84
C VAL A 45 -14.36 -17.81 -37.26
N PHE A 46 -13.60 -18.87 -36.95
CA PHE A 46 -14.15 -20.08 -36.35
C PHE A 46 -14.51 -19.85 -34.87
N TYR A 47 -15.76 -19.50 -34.60
CA TYR A 47 -16.36 -19.77 -33.30
C TYR A 47 -16.37 -21.29 -33.05
N ARG A 48 -15.51 -21.77 -32.14
CA ARG A 48 -15.77 -23.02 -31.45
C ARG A 48 -16.63 -22.72 -30.22
N PRO A 49 -17.85 -23.26 -30.11
CA PRO A 49 -18.54 -23.25 -28.83
C PRO A 49 -17.74 -24.13 -27.87
N PHE A 50 -17.17 -23.52 -26.82
CA PHE A 50 -16.67 -24.29 -25.68
C PHE A 50 -17.88 -24.98 -25.03
N THR A 51 -17.94 -26.30 -25.15
CA THR A 51 -18.85 -27.10 -24.34
C THR A 51 -18.46 -26.90 -22.88
N PRO A 52 -19.36 -26.43 -21.99
CA PRO A 52 -19.05 -26.34 -20.58
C PRO A 52 -18.86 -27.76 -20.04
N SER A 53 -17.62 -28.08 -19.67
CA SER A 53 -17.35 -29.22 -18.78
C SER A 53 -18.18 -29.00 -17.53
N ARG A 54 -19.13 -29.91 -17.26
CA ARG A 54 -20.05 -29.77 -16.12
C ARG A 54 -19.26 -29.72 -14.81
N VAL A 55 -19.13 -28.51 -14.26
CA VAL A 55 -18.82 -28.32 -12.85
C VAL A 55 -20.05 -28.77 -12.08
N TYR A 56 -20.03 -30.02 -11.61
CA TYR A 56 -20.95 -30.44 -10.55
C TYR A 56 -20.40 -29.92 -9.24
N ALA A 57 -21.07 -28.92 -8.68
CA ALA A 57 -20.91 -28.60 -7.27
C ALA A 57 -21.27 -29.87 -6.46
N MET A 58 -20.31 -30.43 -5.74
CA MET A 58 -20.51 -31.58 -4.86
C MET A 58 -21.05 -31.08 -3.50
N ALA A 59 -22.31 -30.66 -3.50
CA ALA A 59 -23.13 -30.51 -2.32
C ALA A 59 -24.36 -31.42 -2.48
N ASP A 60 -24.53 -32.33 -1.54
CA ASP A 60 -25.59 -33.35 -1.43
C ASP A 60 -25.80 -34.29 -2.64
N ASP A 61 -25.30 -35.52 -2.50
CA ASP A 61 -26.23 -36.67 -2.46
C ASP A 61 -25.66 -37.82 -1.62
N GLY A 62 -26.42 -38.28 -0.63
CA GLY A 62 -25.97 -39.32 0.30
C GLY A 62 -26.48 -40.71 -0.08
N SER A 63 -25.64 -41.58 -0.66
CA SER A 63 -25.62 -43.03 -0.32
C SER A 63 -24.56 -43.89 -1.04
N SER A 64 -23.83 -44.68 -0.25
CA SER A 64 -23.18 -45.97 -0.61
C SER A 64 -22.28 -46.05 -1.86
N GLY A 65 -20.95 -45.98 -1.65
CA GLY A 65 -19.94 -46.15 -2.72
C GLY A 65 -18.54 -46.63 -2.28
N THR A 66 -18.42 -47.35 -1.16
CA THR A 66 -17.21 -48.12 -0.72
C THR A 66 -15.82 -47.51 -0.93
N ALA A 67 -15.39 -46.67 0.00
CA ALA A 67 -14.01 -46.67 0.51
C ALA A 67 -14.07 -46.72 2.05
N SER A 68 -13.08 -47.31 2.71
CA SER A 68 -13.14 -47.54 4.17
C SER A 68 -12.82 -46.29 4.98
N SER A 69 -13.84 -45.53 5.35
CA SER A 69 -13.79 -44.59 6.49
C SER A 69 -14.69 -45.10 7.62
N GLY A 70 -14.17 -45.09 8.84
CA GLY A 70 -14.98 -45.33 10.03
C GLY A 70 -16.00 -44.20 10.23
N ARG A 71 -17.03 -44.44 11.05
CA ARG A 71 -17.84 -43.31 11.57
C ARG A 71 -16.89 -42.33 12.29
N PRO A 72 -17.09 -41.00 12.17
CA PRO A 72 -16.30 -40.03 12.92
C PRO A 72 -16.29 -40.39 14.41
N THR A 73 -15.10 -40.40 15.01
CA THR A 73 -14.92 -40.76 16.43
C THR A 73 -15.65 -39.79 17.34
N HIS A 74 -15.69 -38.52 16.94
CA HIS A 74 -16.32 -37.41 17.65
C HIS A 74 -17.30 -36.66 16.73
N SER A 75 -18.30 -36.01 17.33
CA SER A 75 -19.20 -35.08 16.65
C SER A 75 -19.68 -34.06 17.67
N ASN A 76 -19.52 -32.78 17.37
CA ASN A 76 -19.96 -31.67 18.21
C ASN A 76 -21.11 -30.89 17.56
N ARG A 77 -21.50 -29.75 18.13
CA ARG A 77 -22.68 -28.96 17.72
C ARG A 77 -22.51 -28.28 16.35
N LEU A 78 -21.28 -28.05 15.89
CA LEU A 78 -21.03 -27.38 14.62
C LEU A 78 -21.47 -28.21 13.41
N ALA A 79 -21.72 -29.52 13.57
CA ALA A 79 -22.30 -30.39 12.55
C ALA A 79 -23.69 -29.95 12.05
N ALA A 80 -24.35 -29.01 12.74
CA ALA A 80 -25.64 -28.43 12.36
C ALA A 80 -25.54 -27.00 11.78
N GLU A 81 -24.34 -26.43 11.63
CA GLU A 81 -24.16 -25.08 11.08
C GLU A 81 -23.95 -25.09 9.56
N HIS A 82 -24.15 -23.93 8.92
CA HIS A 82 -24.01 -23.78 7.46
C HIS A 82 -22.64 -23.28 7.00
N SER A 83 -21.87 -22.60 7.86
CA SER A 83 -20.54 -22.08 7.53
C SER A 83 -19.57 -23.22 7.17
N PRO A 84 -18.84 -23.14 6.03
CA PRO A 84 -17.77 -24.08 5.71
C PRO A 84 -16.73 -24.20 6.81
N TYR A 85 -16.32 -23.07 7.42
CA TYR A 85 -15.35 -23.03 8.50
C TYR A 85 -15.84 -23.75 9.76
N LEU A 86 -17.09 -23.53 10.17
CA LEU A 86 -17.63 -24.23 11.33
C LEU A 86 -17.78 -25.73 11.07
N LEU A 87 -18.20 -26.13 9.87
CA LEU A 87 -18.33 -27.53 9.47
C LEU A 87 -17.00 -28.28 9.41
N GLN A 88 -15.89 -27.62 9.04
CA GLN A 88 -14.54 -28.21 9.10
C GLN A 88 -14.22 -28.74 10.51
N HIS A 89 -14.63 -28.01 11.56
CA HIS A 89 -14.37 -28.34 12.97
C HIS A 89 -15.41 -29.26 13.63
N ALA A 90 -16.42 -29.73 12.90
CA ALA A 90 -17.57 -30.47 13.43
C ALA A 90 -17.23 -31.84 14.06
N HIS A 91 -16.07 -32.41 13.72
CA HIS A 91 -15.63 -33.74 14.14
C HIS A 91 -14.37 -33.73 15.02
N ASN A 92 -13.95 -32.55 15.48
CA ASN A 92 -12.78 -32.42 16.36
C ASN A 92 -13.10 -32.93 17.77
N PRO A 93 -12.12 -33.45 18.53
CA PRO A 93 -12.30 -33.91 19.91
C PRO A 93 -12.69 -32.78 20.88
N VAL A 94 -12.49 -31.52 20.52
CA VAL A 94 -13.02 -30.36 21.26
C VAL A 94 -14.55 -30.31 21.08
N ASP A 95 -15.29 -30.23 22.20
CA ASP A 95 -16.75 -30.02 22.18
C ASP A 95 -17.07 -28.55 21.86
N TRP A 96 -17.01 -28.23 20.56
CA TRP A 96 -17.30 -26.89 20.06
C TRP A 96 -18.78 -26.54 20.12
N TYR A 97 -19.04 -25.30 20.50
CA TYR A 97 -20.31 -24.61 20.38
C TYR A 97 -20.24 -23.53 19.29
N PRO A 98 -21.32 -23.27 18.55
CA PRO A 98 -21.47 -22.02 17.80
C PRO A 98 -21.69 -20.84 18.77
N TRP A 99 -21.50 -19.60 18.29
CA TRP A 99 -21.79 -18.40 19.08
C TRP A 99 -23.30 -18.25 19.35
N GLY A 100 -23.70 -18.37 20.61
CA GLY A 100 -25.09 -18.20 21.02
C GLY A 100 -25.36 -18.58 22.48
N GLU A 101 -26.60 -18.33 22.90
CA GLU A 101 -27.03 -18.44 24.30
C GLU A 101 -26.90 -19.86 24.90
N GLU A 102 -26.91 -20.92 24.09
CA GLU A 102 -26.62 -22.29 24.59
C GLU A 102 -25.22 -22.35 25.23
N ALA A 103 -24.21 -21.81 24.54
CA ALA A 103 -22.83 -21.80 25.03
C ALA A 103 -22.66 -20.88 26.25
N PHE A 104 -23.30 -19.70 26.21
CA PHE A 104 -23.18 -18.72 27.28
C PHE A 104 -23.87 -19.21 28.57
N SER A 105 -25.04 -19.84 28.42
CA SER A 105 -25.78 -20.44 29.53
C SER A 105 -25.03 -21.63 30.13
N GLU A 106 -24.41 -22.49 29.31
CA GLU A 106 -23.59 -23.59 29.83
C GLU A 106 -22.33 -23.08 30.56
N ALA A 107 -21.69 -22.02 30.05
CA ALA A 107 -20.55 -21.38 30.72
C ALA A 107 -20.94 -20.81 32.10
N ARG A 108 -22.10 -20.15 32.20
CA ARG A 108 -22.66 -19.66 33.48
C ARG A 108 -23.03 -20.81 34.42
N LYS A 109 -23.63 -21.88 33.90
CA LYS A 109 -24.04 -23.07 34.67
C LYS A 109 -22.87 -23.88 35.23
N ARG A 110 -21.77 -23.98 34.48
CA ARG A 110 -20.52 -24.65 34.90
C ARG A 110 -19.60 -23.74 35.73
N ASP A 111 -19.83 -22.43 35.70
CA ASP A 111 -18.96 -21.37 36.26
C ASP A 111 -17.51 -21.42 35.75
N VAL A 112 -17.35 -21.67 34.45
CA VAL A 112 -16.05 -21.78 33.76
C VAL A 112 -15.87 -20.67 32.72
N PRO A 113 -14.63 -20.22 32.45
CA PRO A 113 -14.37 -19.26 31.38
C PRO A 113 -14.68 -19.86 30.00
N ILE A 114 -14.94 -18.98 29.04
CA ILE A 114 -15.13 -19.32 27.63
C ILE A 114 -13.78 -19.25 26.92
N PHE A 115 -13.49 -20.23 26.06
CA PHE A 115 -12.44 -20.12 25.04
C PHE A 115 -13.08 -19.81 23.69
N LEU A 116 -12.85 -18.62 23.15
CA LEU A 116 -13.34 -18.16 21.86
C LEU A 116 -12.23 -18.28 20.81
N SER A 117 -12.50 -19.04 19.75
CA SER A 117 -11.64 -19.15 18.57
C SER A 117 -12.37 -18.59 17.34
N ILE A 118 -11.84 -17.52 16.75
CA ILE A 118 -12.38 -16.88 15.54
C ILE A 118 -11.41 -17.11 14.36
N GLY A 119 -11.95 -17.47 13.20
CA GLY A 119 -11.19 -17.64 11.96
C GLY A 119 -12.13 -17.68 10.75
N TYR A 120 -11.64 -18.23 9.64
CA TYR A 120 -12.40 -18.39 8.39
C TYR A 120 -11.79 -19.53 7.55
N SER A 121 -12.56 -20.06 6.60
CA SER A 121 -12.37 -21.36 5.94
C SER A 121 -11.14 -21.48 5.04
N THR A 122 -10.61 -20.35 4.57
CA THR A 122 -9.50 -20.27 3.61
C THR A 122 -8.16 -19.89 4.25
N CYS A 123 -8.16 -19.67 5.58
CA CYS A 123 -7.01 -19.17 6.32
C CYS A 123 -6.02 -20.28 6.69
N HIS A 124 -4.85 -20.31 6.04
CA HIS A 124 -3.77 -21.27 6.34
C HIS A 124 -3.48 -21.42 7.84
N TRP A 125 -3.27 -20.31 8.56
CA TRP A 125 -2.97 -20.36 10.00
C TRP A 125 -4.11 -20.91 10.87
N CYS A 126 -5.36 -20.89 10.39
CA CYS A 126 -6.48 -21.54 11.08
C CYS A 126 -6.39 -23.07 10.93
N HIS A 127 -6.07 -23.57 9.73
CA HIS A 127 -5.81 -24.99 9.48
C HIS A 127 -4.61 -25.50 10.28
N VAL A 128 -3.52 -24.72 10.34
CA VAL A 128 -2.35 -25.04 11.19
C VAL A 128 -2.75 -25.19 12.67
N MET A 129 -3.58 -24.27 13.20
CA MET A 129 -4.02 -24.35 14.60
C MET A 129 -5.00 -25.49 14.87
N GLU A 130 -5.82 -25.86 13.89
CA GLU A 130 -6.61 -27.08 13.96
C GLU A 130 -5.74 -28.33 14.10
N VAL A 131 -4.87 -28.57 13.12
CA VAL A 131 -4.06 -29.80 13.05
C VAL A 131 -3.01 -29.87 14.18
N GLU A 132 -2.42 -28.73 14.57
CA GLU A 132 -1.45 -28.71 15.67
C GLU A 132 -2.10 -28.65 17.07
N SER A 133 -3.39 -28.32 17.24
CA SER A 133 -3.96 -28.12 18.59
C SER A 133 -5.42 -28.51 18.79
N PHE A 134 -6.32 -28.37 17.82
CA PHE A 134 -7.74 -28.74 18.03
C PHE A 134 -8.04 -30.21 17.71
N GLU A 135 -7.18 -30.90 16.95
CA GLU A 135 -7.19 -32.35 16.76
C GLU A 135 -6.47 -33.13 17.88
N ASP A 136 -5.69 -32.46 18.74
CA ASP A 136 -4.92 -33.09 19.81
C ASP A 136 -5.82 -33.43 21.03
N GLU A 137 -5.90 -34.73 21.36
CA GLU A 137 -6.75 -35.25 22.46
C GLU A 137 -6.32 -34.73 23.86
N GLU A 138 -5.04 -34.39 24.09
CA GLU A 138 -4.59 -33.79 25.35
C GLU A 138 -5.13 -32.36 25.46
N VAL A 139 -4.93 -31.54 24.41
CA VAL A 139 -5.44 -30.17 24.33
C VAL A 139 -6.96 -30.14 24.42
N ALA A 140 -7.64 -31.01 23.68
CA ALA A 140 -9.10 -31.11 23.67
C ALA A 140 -9.65 -31.49 25.04
N LYS A 141 -9.00 -32.41 25.75
CA LYS A 141 -9.36 -32.72 27.14
C LYS A 141 -9.25 -31.50 28.06
N LEU A 142 -8.16 -30.72 27.97
CA LEU A 142 -8.00 -29.50 28.77
C LEU A 142 -9.09 -28.46 28.45
N LEU A 143 -9.43 -28.29 27.17
CA LEU A 143 -10.51 -27.40 26.74
C LEU A 143 -11.87 -27.86 27.26
N ASN A 144 -12.23 -29.12 27.05
CA ASN A 144 -13.53 -29.68 27.42
C ASN A 144 -13.74 -29.69 28.94
N ASP A 145 -12.73 -30.06 29.72
CA ASP A 145 -12.83 -30.11 31.19
C ASP A 145 -12.95 -28.70 31.81
N TRP A 146 -12.21 -27.71 31.30
CA TRP A 146 -11.99 -26.42 31.98
C TRP A 146 -12.67 -25.20 31.35
N PHE A 147 -13.19 -25.31 30.14
CA PHE A 147 -13.77 -24.20 29.38
C PHE A 147 -15.10 -24.59 28.73
N VAL A 148 -15.84 -23.58 28.26
CA VAL A 148 -16.78 -23.75 27.14
C VAL A 148 -16.11 -23.20 25.88
N SER A 149 -15.94 -24.06 24.88
CA SER A 149 -15.19 -23.72 23.66
C SER A 149 -16.15 -23.26 22.57
N ILE A 150 -16.01 -22.02 22.11
CA ILE A 150 -16.86 -21.40 21.07
C ILE A 150 -16.04 -21.16 19.81
N LYS A 151 -16.58 -21.58 18.66
CA LYS A 151 -15.98 -21.40 17.34
C LYS A 151 -16.80 -20.40 16.52
N VAL A 152 -16.14 -19.45 15.86
CA VAL A 152 -16.79 -18.39 15.09
C VAL A 152 -16.12 -18.19 13.72
N ASP A 153 -16.93 -18.20 12.67
CA ASP A 153 -16.54 -17.74 11.34
C ASP A 153 -16.67 -16.20 11.28
N ARG A 154 -15.55 -15.49 11.07
CA ARG A 154 -15.55 -14.02 10.94
C ARG A 154 -16.35 -13.53 9.73
N GLU A 155 -16.56 -14.38 8.73
CA GLU A 155 -17.30 -14.07 7.50
C GLU A 155 -18.80 -14.26 7.66
N GLU A 156 -19.26 -14.83 8.79
CA GLU A 156 -20.66 -14.87 9.19
C GLU A 156 -20.96 -13.92 10.36
N ARG A 157 -19.99 -13.73 11.26
CA ARG A 157 -20.09 -12.88 12.46
C ARG A 157 -18.93 -11.86 12.56
N PRO A 158 -18.80 -10.94 11.59
CA PRO A 158 -17.81 -9.86 11.65
C PRO A 158 -18.06 -8.90 12.83
N ASP A 159 -19.27 -8.86 13.37
CA ASP A 159 -19.60 -8.13 14.60
C ASP A 159 -18.90 -8.68 15.85
N VAL A 160 -18.88 -10.00 16.01
CA VAL A 160 -18.15 -10.68 17.10
C VAL A 160 -16.64 -10.49 16.91
N ASP A 161 -16.15 -10.69 15.69
CA ASP A 161 -14.73 -10.53 15.33
C ASP A 161 -14.21 -9.11 15.62
N LYS A 162 -14.93 -8.07 15.15
CA LYS A 162 -14.53 -6.65 15.36
C LYS A 162 -14.36 -6.33 16.85
N VAL A 163 -15.26 -6.77 17.74
CA VAL A 163 -15.15 -6.50 19.20
C VAL A 163 -13.86 -7.09 19.79
N TYR A 164 -13.59 -8.38 19.55
CA TYR A 164 -12.47 -9.07 20.20
C TYR A 164 -11.13 -8.82 19.51
N MET A 165 -11.12 -8.58 18.20
CA MET A 165 -9.94 -8.12 17.47
C MET A 165 -9.49 -6.74 17.99
N THR A 166 -10.41 -5.79 18.19
CA THR A 166 -10.09 -4.48 18.76
C THR A 166 -9.50 -4.61 20.17
N TYR A 167 -10.03 -5.48 21.02
CA TYR A 167 -9.45 -5.76 22.35
C TYR A 167 -8.02 -6.29 22.27
N VAL A 168 -7.75 -7.29 21.42
CA VAL A 168 -6.40 -7.88 21.27
C VAL A 168 -5.42 -6.85 20.70
N GLN A 169 -5.82 -6.08 19.69
CA GLN A 169 -4.99 -5.02 19.12
C GLN A 169 -4.67 -3.92 20.14
N ALA A 170 -5.64 -3.50 20.95
CA ALA A 170 -5.46 -2.47 21.96
C ALA A 170 -4.48 -2.88 23.09
N LEU A 171 -4.48 -4.15 23.49
CA LEU A 171 -3.59 -4.66 24.55
C LEU A 171 -2.20 -5.06 24.05
N TYR A 172 -2.10 -5.69 22.89
CA TYR A 172 -0.85 -6.32 22.42
C TYR A 172 -0.20 -5.58 21.24
N GLY A 173 -0.84 -4.55 20.68
CA GLY A 173 -0.32 -3.73 19.57
C GLY A 173 -0.38 -4.40 18.19
N GLY A 174 -1.02 -5.57 18.10
CA GLY A 174 -1.20 -6.34 16.87
C GLY A 174 -2.29 -7.38 17.01
N GLY A 175 -2.74 -7.93 15.89
CA GLY A 175 -3.81 -8.94 15.82
C GLY A 175 -3.79 -9.65 14.48
N GLY A 176 -4.66 -10.66 14.32
CA GLY A 176 -4.76 -11.50 13.13
C GLY A 176 -5.47 -12.81 13.45
N TRP A 177 -5.70 -13.63 12.42
CA TRP A 177 -6.38 -14.92 12.56
C TRP A 177 -5.38 -16.09 12.48
N PRO A 178 -5.63 -17.22 13.18
CA PRO A 178 -6.73 -17.46 14.10
C PRO A 178 -6.65 -16.55 15.33
N LEU A 179 -7.79 -16.01 15.75
CA LEU A 179 -7.90 -15.15 16.94
C LEU A 179 -8.34 -16.03 18.11
N SER A 180 -7.59 -15.99 19.21
CA SER A 180 -7.75 -16.87 20.37
C SER A 180 -7.95 -16.03 21.64
N VAL A 181 -9.16 -16.01 22.19
CA VAL A 181 -9.54 -15.11 23.29
C VAL A 181 -10.22 -15.87 24.41
N PHE A 182 -9.92 -15.50 25.66
CA PHE A 182 -10.52 -16.08 26.85
C PHE A 182 -11.49 -15.08 27.47
N LEU A 183 -12.74 -15.48 27.70
CA LEU A 183 -13.81 -14.61 28.20
C LEU A 183 -14.37 -15.11 29.54
N SER A 184 -15.02 -14.22 30.29
CA SER A 184 -15.94 -14.62 31.36
C SER A 184 -17.23 -15.24 30.77
N PRO A 185 -18.07 -15.92 31.59
CA PRO A 185 -19.43 -16.33 31.20
C PRO A 185 -20.36 -15.19 30.75
N ASP A 186 -19.98 -13.94 31.05
CA ASP A 186 -20.66 -12.70 30.63
C ASP A 186 -19.94 -12.04 29.44
N LEU A 187 -19.16 -12.83 28.68
CA LEU A 187 -18.48 -12.46 27.43
C LEU A 187 -17.34 -11.43 27.56
N LYS A 188 -17.03 -10.97 28.78
CA LYS A 188 -15.99 -9.96 28.99
C LYS A 188 -14.59 -10.57 28.80
N PRO A 189 -13.71 -9.96 27.98
CA PRO A 189 -12.43 -10.55 27.64
C PRO A 189 -11.41 -10.43 28.79
N LEU A 190 -10.74 -11.55 29.08
CA LEU A 190 -9.79 -11.72 30.17
C LEU A 190 -8.34 -11.66 29.68
N MET A 191 -8.06 -12.28 28.53
CA MET A 191 -6.82 -12.18 27.75
C MET A 191 -7.03 -12.69 26.33
N GLY A 192 -6.09 -12.44 25.43
CA GLY A 192 -6.13 -13.02 24.08
C GLY A 192 -4.77 -13.10 23.38
N GLY A 193 -4.81 -13.53 22.13
CA GLY A 193 -3.67 -13.66 21.23
C GLY A 193 -4.12 -14.16 19.87
N THR A 194 -3.16 -14.50 19.00
CA THR A 194 -3.45 -15.09 17.69
C THR A 194 -3.20 -16.60 17.70
N TYR A 195 -2.17 -17.06 17.00
CA TYR A 195 -1.71 -18.44 17.01
C TYR A 195 -0.95 -18.78 18.29
N PHE A 196 -1.34 -19.88 18.95
CA PHE A 196 -0.59 -20.48 20.04
C PHE A 196 -0.11 -21.88 19.60
N PRO A 197 1.21 -22.17 19.56
CA PRO A 197 1.70 -23.52 19.27
C PRO A 197 1.32 -24.48 20.41
N PRO A 198 1.12 -25.79 20.18
CA PRO A 198 0.64 -26.72 21.22
C PRO A 198 1.52 -26.78 22.47
N ASP A 199 2.85 -26.84 22.26
CA ASP A 199 3.87 -26.93 23.29
C ASP A 199 4.74 -25.65 23.37
N ASP A 200 5.35 -25.44 24.53
CA ASP A 200 6.28 -24.33 24.80
C ASP A 200 7.46 -24.35 23.80
N LYS A 201 7.50 -23.37 22.88
CA LYS A 201 8.52 -23.24 21.83
C LYS A 201 9.08 -21.81 21.79
N PHE A 202 10.38 -21.69 21.51
CA PHE A 202 11.08 -20.41 21.29
C PHE A 202 10.92 -19.36 22.41
N GLY A 203 10.80 -19.80 23.67
CA GLY A 203 10.61 -18.91 24.82
C GLY A 203 9.19 -18.33 24.94
N ARG A 204 8.23 -18.80 24.14
CA ARG A 204 6.81 -18.48 24.26
C ARG A 204 6.08 -19.67 24.90
N PRO A 205 5.09 -19.45 25.79
CA PRO A 205 4.26 -20.53 26.32
C PRO A 205 3.43 -21.14 25.19
N GLY A 206 3.34 -22.47 25.17
CA GLY A 206 2.44 -23.20 24.30
C GLY A 206 1.01 -23.17 24.81
N PHE A 207 0.08 -23.58 23.98
CA PHE A 207 -1.35 -23.51 24.24
C PHE A 207 -1.74 -24.30 25.50
N LYS A 208 -1.18 -25.50 25.71
CA LYS A 208 -1.38 -26.28 26.96
C LYS A 208 -0.95 -25.51 28.21
N THR A 209 0.12 -24.71 28.13
CA THR A 209 0.60 -23.86 29.22
C THR A 209 -0.26 -22.60 29.41
N VAL A 210 -0.78 -22.03 28.33
CA VAL A 210 -1.75 -20.92 28.39
C VAL A 210 -3.05 -21.38 29.06
N LEU A 211 -3.64 -22.50 28.63
CA LEU A 211 -4.88 -23.07 29.19
C LEU A 211 -4.77 -23.29 30.70
N ARG A 212 -3.67 -23.92 31.16
CA ARG A 212 -3.39 -24.12 32.60
C ARG A 212 -3.33 -22.79 33.38
N ARG A 213 -2.65 -21.77 32.85
CA ARG A 213 -2.51 -20.46 33.51
C ARG A 213 -3.83 -19.71 33.59
N VAL A 214 -4.67 -19.76 32.55
CA VAL A 214 -6.00 -19.15 32.58
C VAL A 214 -6.88 -19.83 33.62
N LYS A 215 -6.86 -21.18 33.69
CA LYS A 215 -7.62 -21.93 34.69
C LYS A 215 -7.17 -21.63 36.13
N GLU A 216 -5.86 -21.63 36.38
CA GLU A 216 -5.29 -21.27 37.69
C GLU A 216 -5.67 -19.83 38.11
N ALA A 217 -5.63 -18.88 37.16
CA ALA A 217 -6.01 -17.50 37.42
C ALA A 217 -7.53 -17.34 37.66
N TRP A 218 -8.37 -18.12 36.97
CA TRP A 218 -9.82 -18.17 37.23
C TRP A 218 -10.10 -18.69 38.65
N ASP A 219 -9.53 -19.83 39.02
CA ASP A 219 -9.76 -20.47 40.33
C ASP A 219 -9.28 -19.62 41.51
N THR A 220 -8.19 -18.85 41.33
CA THR A 220 -7.55 -18.11 42.43
C THR A 220 -7.87 -16.61 42.45
N LYS A 221 -8.30 -16.02 41.33
CA LYS A 221 -8.42 -14.55 41.15
C LYS A 221 -9.59 -14.11 40.27
N LYS A 222 -10.65 -14.93 40.19
CA LYS A 222 -11.88 -14.68 39.40
C LYS A 222 -12.35 -13.22 39.39
N ASP A 223 -12.63 -12.64 40.56
CA ASP A 223 -13.22 -11.31 40.66
C ASP A 223 -12.31 -10.22 40.08
N ALA A 224 -11.00 -10.34 40.29
CA ALA A 224 -10.01 -9.41 39.74
C ALA A 224 -9.91 -9.52 38.21
N LEU A 225 -10.01 -10.73 37.65
CA LEU A 225 -10.07 -10.94 36.20
C LEU A 225 -11.34 -10.34 35.59
N VAL A 226 -12.50 -10.59 36.19
CA VAL A 226 -13.80 -10.08 35.70
C VAL A 226 -13.86 -8.55 35.81
N GLN A 227 -13.33 -7.95 36.88
CA GLN A 227 -13.19 -6.50 37.02
C GLN A 227 -12.25 -5.93 35.94
N SER A 228 -11.09 -6.57 35.71
CA SER A 228 -10.15 -6.14 34.66
C SER A 228 -10.76 -6.22 33.26
N GLY A 229 -11.53 -7.26 32.94
CA GLY A 229 -12.24 -7.40 31.67
C GLY A 229 -13.39 -6.41 31.52
N THR A 230 -14.09 -6.09 32.61
CA THR A 230 -15.12 -5.03 32.65
C THR A 230 -14.50 -3.67 32.33
N PHE A 231 -13.43 -3.31 33.05
CA PHE A 231 -12.71 -2.05 32.85
C PHE A 231 -12.13 -1.94 31.44
N ALA A 232 -11.61 -3.03 30.87
CA ALA A 232 -11.12 -3.04 29.49
C ALA A 232 -12.25 -2.73 28.47
N ILE A 233 -13.43 -3.32 28.63
CA ILE A 233 -14.60 -3.03 27.78
C ILE A 233 -15.10 -1.60 27.99
N GLU A 234 -15.14 -1.09 29.23
CA GLU A 234 -15.52 0.30 29.52
C GLU A 234 -14.56 1.30 28.86
N GLN A 235 -13.24 1.07 28.95
CA GLN A 235 -12.23 1.93 28.32
C GLN A 235 -12.23 1.83 26.79
N LEU A 236 -12.49 0.66 26.22
CA LEU A 236 -12.70 0.52 24.78
C LEU A 236 -13.99 1.23 24.34
N SER A 237 -15.08 1.10 25.11
CA SER A 237 -16.33 1.83 24.86
C SER A 237 -16.09 3.34 24.88
N GLU A 238 -15.41 3.87 25.90
CA GLU A 238 -15.08 5.29 26.01
C GLU A 238 -14.21 5.78 24.83
N ALA A 239 -13.20 4.99 24.44
CA ALA A 239 -12.32 5.32 23.32
C ALA A 239 -13.03 5.26 21.95
N LEU A 240 -14.03 4.40 21.78
CA LEU A 240 -14.79 4.20 20.53
C LEU A 240 -16.09 5.01 20.48
N SER A 241 -16.53 5.59 21.60
CA SER A 241 -17.69 6.49 21.73
C SER A 241 -17.44 7.88 21.13
N ALA A 242 -16.78 7.93 19.97
CA ALA A 242 -16.55 9.17 19.24
C ALA A 242 -17.91 9.76 18.82
N THR A 243 -18.19 10.97 19.33
CA THR A 243 -19.35 11.78 19.00
C THR A 243 -18.92 13.08 18.34
N ALA A 244 -19.70 13.53 17.36
CA ALA A 244 -19.49 14.79 16.67
C ALA A 244 -19.60 15.96 17.66
N ARG A 245 -18.48 16.67 17.88
CA ARG A 245 -18.44 17.89 18.72
C ARG A 245 -19.11 19.10 18.07
N SER A 246 -19.43 18.97 16.78
CA SER A 246 -19.98 20.01 15.90
C SER A 246 -20.78 19.31 14.80
N ASN A 247 -21.91 19.89 14.38
CA ASN A 247 -22.65 19.39 13.21
C ASN A 247 -21.99 19.77 11.87
N LYS A 248 -20.83 20.43 11.89
CA LYS A 248 -20.06 20.84 10.70
C LYS A 248 -18.58 20.54 10.83
N VAL A 249 -17.99 20.12 9.71
CA VAL A 249 -16.55 19.89 9.55
C VAL A 249 -15.78 21.22 9.56
N PRO A 250 -14.64 21.34 10.28
CA PRO A 250 -13.82 22.55 10.27
C PRO A 250 -13.35 22.96 8.87
N GLN A 251 -13.39 24.26 8.57
CA GLN A 251 -13.02 24.79 7.25
C GLN A 251 -11.57 24.42 6.88
N GLY A 252 -11.40 23.83 5.70
CA GLY A 252 -10.10 23.39 5.19
C GLY A 252 -9.54 22.12 5.83
N LEU A 253 -10.27 21.46 6.76
CA LEU A 253 -9.86 20.15 7.26
C LEU A 253 -9.80 19.09 6.15
N PRO A 254 -10.81 18.94 5.26
CA PRO A 254 -10.76 17.90 4.22
C PRO A 254 -9.56 17.98 3.28
N GLN A 255 -9.21 19.19 2.82
CA GLN A 255 -8.03 19.41 1.99
C GLN A 255 -6.73 19.07 2.73
N LYS A 256 -6.63 19.41 4.02
CA LYS A 256 -5.49 19.06 4.87
C LYS A 256 -5.41 17.56 5.14
N ALA A 257 -6.55 16.90 5.35
CA ALA A 257 -6.62 15.46 5.58
C ALA A 257 -6.19 14.67 4.34
N LEU A 258 -6.66 15.07 3.15
CA LEU A 258 -6.23 14.49 1.87
C LEU A 258 -4.71 14.65 1.66
N GLN A 259 -4.18 15.87 1.77
CA GLN A 259 -2.75 16.16 1.65
C GLN A 259 -1.93 15.36 2.66
N LYS A 260 -2.34 15.35 3.94
CA LYS A 260 -1.65 14.63 5.00
C LYS A 260 -1.69 13.12 4.79
N CYS A 261 -2.79 12.57 4.29
CA CYS A 261 -2.90 11.15 3.97
C CYS A 261 -1.90 10.76 2.87
N ALA A 262 -1.80 11.56 1.80
CA ALA A 262 -0.84 11.34 0.72
C ALA A 262 0.62 11.46 1.20
N GLU A 263 0.93 12.47 2.02
CA GLU A 263 2.25 12.60 2.68
C GLU A 263 2.58 11.38 3.55
N GLN A 264 1.63 10.92 4.35
CA GLN A 264 1.77 9.75 5.23
C GLN A 264 1.97 8.44 4.45
N LEU A 265 1.29 8.27 3.31
CA LEU A 265 1.53 7.14 2.41
C LEU A 265 2.90 7.23 1.74
N ALA A 266 3.27 8.40 1.21
CA ALA A 266 4.57 8.65 0.58
C ALA A 266 5.75 8.39 1.53
N ASP A 267 5.64 8.74 2.82
CA ASP A 267 6.63 8.43 3.86
C ASP A 267 6.78 6.90 4.12
N SER A 268 5.75 6.11 3.79
CA SER A 268 5.72 4.64 3.96
C SER A 268 6.00 3.87 2.67
N TYR A 269 6.14 4.56 1.54
CA TYR A 269 6.22 3.96 0.21
C TYR A 269 7.55 3.24 -0.05
N ASP A 270 7.47 1.99 -0.53
CA ASP A 270 8.63 1.23 -0.96
C ASP A 270 9.02 1.61 -2.41
N SER A 271 9.97 2.53 -2.53
CA SER A 271 10.53 2.97 -3.81
C SER A 271 11.24 1.88 -4.65
N LYS A 272 11.47 0.68 -4.11
CA LYS A 272 12.15 -0.43 -4.80
C LYS A 272 11.17 -1.47 -5.34
N TYR A 273 10.16 -1.84 -4.56
CA TYR A 273 9.19 -2.89 -4.90
C TYR A 273 7.73 -2.42 -4.93
N GLY A 274 7.47 -1.13 -4.75
CA GLY A 274 6.12 -0.58 -4.65
C GLY A 274 5.35 -1.05 -3.41
N GLY A 275 4.17 -0.48 -3.20
CA GLY A 275 3.35 -0.67 -2.01
C GLY A 275 3.70 0.30 -0.88
N PHE A 276 2.81 0.36 0.11
CA PHE A 276 2.90 1.24 1.27
C PHE A 276 3.06 0.38 2.52
N GLY A 277 4.23 0.44 3.16
CA GLY A 277 4.61 -0.41 4.30
C GLY A 277 5.65 -1.49 3.98
N SER A 278 6.01 -2.26 5.00
CA SER A 278 6.98 -3.36 4.95
C SER A 278 6.29 -4.72 4.72
N ALA A 279 7.07 -5.80 4.67
CA ALA A 279 6.54 -7.17 4.79
C ALA A 279 5.81 -7.40 6.13
N PRO A 280 4.74 -8.23 6.17
CA PRO A 280 4.02 -8.78 5.01
C PRO A 280 3.25 -7.69 4.24
N LYS A 281 3.23 -7.78 2.92
CA LYS A 281 2.63 -6.75 2.04
C LYS A 281 1.24 -7.13 1.56
N PHE A 282 0.28 -6.24 1.84
CA PHE A 282 -1.12 -6.33 1.41
C PHE A 282 -1.39 -5.35 0.25
N PRO A 283 -2.20 -5.70 -0.76
CA PRO A 283 -2.57 -4.84 -1.89
C PRO A 283 -3.26 -3.51 -1.56
N ARG A 284 -3.89 -3.40 -0.37
CA ARG A 284 -4.64 -2.25 0.18
C ARG A 284 -5.13 -1.21 -0.85
N PRO A 285 -6.15 -1.56 -1.67
CA PRO A 285 -6.57 -0.75 -2.82
C PRO A 285 -7.01 0.68 -2.48
N VAL A 286 -7.56 0.90 -1.28
CA VAL A 286 -7.95 2.23 -0.77
C VAL A 286 -6.80 3.24 -0.71
N GLU A 287 -5.57 2.79 -0.43
CA GLU A 287 -4.38 3.65 -0.41
C GLU A 287 -4.03 4.10 -1.82
N ILE A 288 -4.13 3.18 -2.79
CA ILE A 288 -3.93 3.47 -4.21
C ILE A 288 -5.00 4.43 -4.72
N GLN A 289 -6.26 4.24 -4.33
CA GLN A 289 -7.37 5.12 -4.69
C GLN A 289 -7.14 6.55 -4.22
N LEU A 290 -6.63 6.75 -2.99
CA LEU A 290 -6.28 8.07 -2.49
C LEU A 290 -5.14 8.70 -3.30
N MET A 291 -4.07 7.96 -3.61
CA MET A 291 -2.97 8.50 -4.40
C MET A 291 -3.41 8.89 -5.83
N LEU A 292 -4.34 8.14 -6.45
CA LEU A 292 -4.96 8.52 -7.72
C LEU A 292 -5.84 9.78 -7.61
N TYR A 293 -6.63 9.89 -6.54
CA TYR A 293 -7.45 11.07 -6.26
C TYR A 293 -6.58 12.32 -6.03
N HIS A 294 -5.51 12.18 -5.23
CA HIS A 294 -4.58 13.25 -4.91
C HIS A 294 -3.80 13.71 -6.17
N SER A 295 -3.29 12.77 -6.97
CA SER A 295 -2.68 13.06 -8.28
C SER A 295 -3.61 13.87 -9.20
N LYS A 296 -4.90 13.53 -9.25
CA LYS A 296 -5.90 14.30 -10.00
C LYS A 296 -6.04 15.73 -9.45
N LYS A 297 -6.14 15.90 -8.12
CA LYS A 297 -6.27 17.22 -7.47
C LYS A 297 -5.03 18.09 -7.66
N LEU A 298 -3.83 17.52 -7.56
CA LEU A 298 -2.58 18.18 -7.90
C LEU A 298 -2.55 18.63 -9.36
N ASN A 299 -2.98 17.77 -10.30
CA ASN A 299 -3.11 18.14 -11.70
C ASN A 299 -4.11 19.29 -11.93
N GLU A 300 -5.27 19.26 -11.28
CA GLU A 300 -6.27 20.35 -11.32
C GLU A 300 -5.67 21.67 -10.81
N ASN A 301 -4.90 21.62 -9.72
CA ASN A 301 -4.14 22.74 -9.15
C ASN A 301 -2.84 23.11 -9.92
N SER A 302 -2.59 22.50 -11.08
CA SER A 302 -1.40 22.73 -11.94
C SER A 302 -0.05 22.31 -11.31
N MET A 303 -0.07 21.45 -10.30
CA MET A 303 1.08 20.83 -9.64
C MET A 303 1.46 19.51 -10.35
N THR A 304 1.78 19.62 -11.64
CA THR A 304 1.98 18.47 -12.55
C THR A 304 3.25 17.66 -12.28
N SER A 305 4.16 18.12 -11.41
CA SER A 305 5.33 17.30 -11.03
C SER A 305 4.96 16.32 -9.92
N GLU A 306 4.38 16.88 -8.87
CA GLU A 306 3.87 16.23 -7.68
C GLU A 306 2.79 15.20 -8.09
N ALA A 307 1.88 15.58 -8.98
CA ALA A 307 0.88 14.66 -9.52
C ALA A 307 1.48 13.45 -10.26
N LYS A 308 2.65 13.62 -10.90
CA LYS A 308 3.37 12.51 -11.56
C LYS A 308 4.13 11.66 -10.55
N GLU A 309 4.60 12.25 -9.46
CA GLU A 309 5.26 11.51 -8.37
C GLU A 309 4.26 10.54 -7.72
N ASP A 310 3.05 11.01 -7.37
CA ASP A 310 1.94 10.15 -6.90
C ASP A 310 1.60 9.03 -7.89
N LEU A 311 1.40 9.38 -9.17
CA LEU A 311 1.03 8.41 -10.20
C LEU A 311 2.14 7.37 -10.42
N ASN A 312 3.41 7.76 -10.29
CA ASN A 312 4.54 6.83 -10.37
C ASN A 312 4.56 5.84 -9.18
N MET A 313 4.16 6.27 -7.98
CA MET A 313 4.03 5.36 -6.83
C MET A 313 2.95 4.31 -7.08
N VAL A 314 1.80 4.72 -7.63
CA VAL A 314 0.73 3.81 -8.03
C VAL A 314 1.19 2.84 -9.13
N ILE A 315 1.81 3.36 -10.20
CA ILE A 315 2.30 2.56 -11.33
C ILE A 315 3.32 1.51 -10.86
N LEU A 316 4.31 1.87 -10.04
CA LEU A 316 5.29 0.88 -9.55
C LEU A 316 4.65 -0.17 -8.64
N THR A 317 3.68 0.23 -7.81
CA THR A 317 2.95 -0.68 -6.92
C THR A 317 2.19 -1.74 -7.73
N LEU A 318 1.33 -1.31 -8.66
CA LEU A 318 0.54 -2.22 -9.49
C LEU A 318 1.43 -3.08 -10.39
N GLN A 319 2.46 -2.51 -11.02
CA GLN A 319 3.38 -3.31 -11.82
C GLN A 319 4.17 -4.33 -10.99
N SER A 320 4.56 -3.99 -9.76
CA SER A 320 5.27 -4.95 -8.89
C SER A 320 4.36 -6.07 -8.41
N MET A 321 3.09 -5.79 -8.11
CA MET A 321 2.09 -6.81 -7.81
C MET A 321 1.79 -7.71 -9.02
N ALA A 322 1.51 -7.13 -10.19
CA ALA A 322 1.21 -7.86 -11.43
C ALA A 322 2.36 -8.77 -11.89
N ARG A 323 3.61 -8.39 -11.59
CA ARG A 323 4.82 -9.18 -11.84
C ARG A 323 5.13 -10.18 -10.73
N GLY A 324 4.71 -9.89 -9.51
CA GLY A 324 4.94 -10.69 -8.32
C GLY A 324 4.23 -12.05 -8.36
N GLY A 325 4.59 -12.93 -7.43
CA GLY A 325 3.90 -14.20 -7.22
C GLY A 325 2.59 -14.08 -6.44
N ILE A 326 2.27 -12.88 -5.93
CA ILE A 326 0.92 -12.53 -5.46
C ILE A 326 -0.12 -12.56 -6.60
N HIS A 327 0.30 -12.44 -7.85
CA HIS A 327 -0.55 -12.65 -9.02
C HIS A 327 -0.45 -14.12 -9.49
N ASP A 328 -1.58 -14.80 -9.67
CA ASP A 328 -1.61 -16.15 -10.24
C ASP A 328 -1.40 -16.10 -11.75
N HIS A 329 -0.14 -16.07 -12.19
CA HIS A 329 0.24 -15.99 -13.61
C HIS A 329 -0.35 -17.10 -14.51
N VAL A 330 -0.89 -18.20 -13.96
CA VAL A 330 -1.46 -19.32 -14.75
C VAL A 330 -2.98 -19.29 -14.79
N GLY A 331 -3.67 -18.83 -13.74
CA GLY A 331 -5.14 -18.79 -13.68
C GLY A 331 -5.76 -17.39 -13.65
N GLY A 332 -4.96 -16.35 -13.44
CA GLY A 332 -5.44 -15.01 -13.13
C GLY A 332 -5.98 -14.86 -11.71
N GLY A 333 -6.23 -13.61 -11.34
CA GLY A 333 -6.59 -13.18 -9.99
C GLY A 333 -5.40 -13.06 -9.05
N PHE A 334 -5.61 -12.32 -7.96
CA PHE A 334 -4.59 -12.05 -6.94
C PHE A 334 -4.83 -12.86 -5.68
N HIS A 335 -3.74 -13.41 -5.13
CA HIS A 335 -3.68 -13.87 -3.76
C HIS A 335 -3.72 -12.67 -2.79
N ARG A 336 -4.22 -12.88 -1.57
CA ARG A 336 -4.54 -11.79 -0.64
C ARG A 336 -3.33 -10.97 -0.18
N TYR A 337 -2.20 -11.62 0.13
CA TYR A 337 -0.99 -10.91 0.57
C TYR A 337 0.29 -11.70 0.36
N SER A 338 1.42 -10.96 0.34
CA SER A 338 2.78 -11.48 0.24
C SER A 338 3.42 -11.54 1.62
N VAL A 339 4.06 -12.66 1.98
CA VAL A 339 4.86 -12.75 3.22
C VAL A 339 6.14 -11.92 3.14
N ASP A 340 6.61 -11.61 1.93
CA ASP A 340 7.82 -10.83 1.68
C ASP A 340 7.55 -9.43 1.09
N GLU A 341 8.59 -8.60 1.12
CA GLU A 341 8.59 -7.21 0.67
C GLU A 341 8.59 -7.04 -0.87
N CYS A 342 8.87 -8.09 -1.64
CA CYS A 342 9.03 -8.04 -3.09
C CYS A 342 7.88 -8.69 -3.86
N TRP A 343 6.74 -8.90 -3.19
CA TRP A 343 5.51 -9.50 -3.72
C TRP A 343 5.71 -10.91 -4.28
N HIS A 344 6.69 -11.68 -3.79
CA HIS A 344 7.05 -12.98 -4.37
C HIS A 344 6.26 -14.14 -3.77
N VAL A 345 6.41 -14.44 -2.48
CA VAL A 345 5.74 -15.59 -1.85
C VAL A 345 4.40 -15.13 -1.25
N PRO A 346 3.25 -15.56 -1.78
CA PRO A 346 1.95 -15.26 -1.20
C PRO A 346 1.59 -16.21 -0.06
N HIS A 347 0.63 -15.81 0.78
CA HIS A 347 -0.34 -16.78 1.29
C HIS A 347 -1.42 -16.96 0.23
N PHE A 348 -1.70 -18.21 -0.16
CA PHE A 348 -2.35 -18.49 -1.45
C PHE A 348 -3.88 -18.31 -1.47
N GLU A 349 -4.48 -17.86 -0.37
CA GLU A 349 -5.90 -17.50 -0.30
C GLU A 349 -6.27 -16.41 -1.33
N LYS A 350 -7.39 -16.56 -2.04
CA LYS A 350 -7.91 -15.56 -2.99
C LYS A 350 -9.29 -15.09 -2.53
N MET A 351 -9.39 -13.85 -2.07
CA MET A 351 -10.63 -13.29 -1.52
C MET A 351 -11.38 -12.42 -2.55
N LEU A 352 -12.72 -12.45 -2.51
CA LEU A 352 -13.57 -11.67 -3.42
C LEU A 352 -13.38 -10.15 -3.28
N TYR A 353 -13.22 -9.65 -2.04
CA TYR A 353 -13.04 -8.22 -1.78
C TYR A 353 -11.74 -7.66 -2.37
N ASP A 354 -10.66 -8.45 -2.42
CA ASP A 354 -9.42 -8.06 -3.08
C ASP A 354 -9.61 -8.02 -4.60
N GLN A 355 -10.24 -9.04 -5.19
CA GLN A 355 -10.51 -9.08 -6.64
C GLN A 355 -11.34 -7.88 -7.08
N GLY A 356 -12.47 -7.62 -6.41
CA GLY A 356 -13.37 -6.52 -6.73
C GLY A 356 -12.62 -5.19 -6.69
N GLN A 357 -11.99 -4.86 -5.56
CA GLN A 357 -11.27 -3.60 -5.41
C GLN A 357 -10.09 -3.46 -6.38
N LEU A 358 -9.29 -4.50 -6.61
CA LEU A 358 -8.15 -4.43 -7.52
C LEU A 358 -8.59 -4.25 -8.97
N ALA A 359 -9.64 -4.94 -9.42
CA ALA A 359 -10.20 -4.72 -10.76
C ALA A 359 -10.57 -3.24 -10.96
N ASN A 360 -11.20 -2.60 -9.96
CA ASN A 360 -11.52 -1.18 -10.01
C ASN A 360 -10.28 -0.26 -10.09
N ILE A 361 -9.22 -0.55 -9.34
CA ILE A 361 -7.96 0.20 -9.42
C ILE A 361 -7.29 0.04 -10.78
N TYR A 362 -7.25 -1.17 -11.34
CA TYR A 362 -6.71 -1.43 -12.68
C TYR A 362 -7.53 -0.72 -13.77
N LEU A 363 -8.86 -0.69 -13.66
CA LEU A 363 -9.74 0.09 -14.54
C LEU A 363 -9.47 1.60 -14.43
N ASP A 364 -9.25 2.14 -13.23
CA ASP A 364 -8.98 3.57 -13.03
C ASP A 364 -7.59 3.98 -13.58
N VAL A 365 -6.56 3.16 -13.38
CA VAL A 365 -5.23 3.41 -13.96
C VAL A 365 -5.26 3.24 -15.48
N PHE A 366 -6.03 2.31 -16.03
CA PHE A 366 -6.28 2.27 -17.48
C PHE A 366 -7.01 3.53 -17.97
N ALA A 367 -8.03 4.00 -17.25
CA ALA A 367 -8.77 5.21 -17.60
C ALA A 367 -7.87 6.46 -17.62
N ILE A 368 -6.82 6.52 -16.79
CA ILE A 368 -5.81 7.58 -16.76
C ILE A 368 -4.75 7.41 -17.85
N THR A 369 -4.13 6.23 -17.94
CA THR A 369 -2.89 6.00 -18.71
C THR A 369 -3.12 5.57 -20.15
N LYS A 370 -4.26 4.94 -20.45
CA LYS A 370 -4.57 4.22 -21.70
C LYS A 370 -3.62 3.05 -22.03
N ASP A 371 -2.81 2.61 -21.06
CA ASP A 371 -1.92 1.46 -21.22
C ASP A 371 -2.72 0.15 -21.03
N VAL A 372 -2.76 -0.65 -22.09
CA VAL A 372 -3.51 -1.93 -22.16
C VAL A 372 -3.02 -2.98 -21.16
N LEU A 373 -1.86 -2.80 -20.52
CA LEU A 373 -1.43 -3.63 -19.40
C LEU A 373 -2.45 -3.59 -18.25
N TYR A 374 -2.98 -2.42 -17.91
CA TYR A 374 -3.93 -2.28 -16.80
C TYR A 374 -5.34 -2.77 -17.19
N SER A 375 -5.77 -2.60 -18.44
CA SER A 375 -7.04 -3.18 -18.91
C SER A 375 -6.97 -4.71 -18.99
N SER A 376 -5.84 -5.26 -19.45
CA SER A 376 -5.58 -6.70 -19.44
C SER A 376 -5.60 -7.28 -18.02
N MET A 377 -5.04 -6.58 -17.03
CA MET A 377 -5.05 -7.03 -15.64
C MET A 377 -6.42 -6.88 -14.97
N ALA A 378 -7.23 -5.89 -15.35
CA ALA A 378 -8.64 -5.86 -14.94
C ALA A 378 -9.41 -7.05 -15.53
N ARG A 379 -9.19 -7.38 -16.81
CA ARG A 379 -9.80 -8.54 -17.48
C ARG A 379 -9.34 -9.87 -16.88
N ASP A 380 -8.07 -10.00 -16.52
CA ASP A 380 -7.50 -11.16 -15.82
C ASP A 380 -8.30 -11.52 -14.55
N ILE A 381 -8.50 -10.53 -13.68
CA ILE A 381 -9.28 -10.68 -12.44
C ILE A 381 -10.73 -11.05 -12.73
N LEU A 382 -11.38 -10.35 -13.69
CA LEU A 382 -12.79 -10.57 -14.01
C LEU A 382 -13.02 -11.93 -14.70
N ASP A 383 -12.08 -12.39 -15.53
CA ASP A 383 -12.14 -13.70 -16.17
C ASP A 383 -11.85 -14.84 -15.17
N TYR A 384 -10.96 -14.63 -14.19
CA TYR A 384 -10.83 -15.51 -13.02
C TYR A 384 -12.16 -15.63 -12.26
N LEU A 385 -12.77 -14.50 -11.87
CA LEU A 385 -14.04 -14.49 -11.14
C LEU A 385 -15.14 -15.24 -11.93
N ARG A 386 -15.31 -14.94 -13.22
CA ARG A 386 -16.32 -15.57 -14.07
C ARG A 386 -16.13 -17.08 -14.27
N ARG A 387 -14.89 -17.56 -14.18
CA ARG A 387 -14.54 -18.97 -14.45
C ARG A 387 -14.55 -19.84 -13.19
N GLU A 388 -14.17 -19.28 -12.05
CA GLU A 388 -13.93 -20.03 -10.81
C GLU A 388 -14.91 -19.66 -9.68
N MET A 389 -15.34 -18.39 -9.60
CA MET A 389 -16.04 -17.82 -8.43
C MET A 389 -17.52 -17.48 -8.65
N ILE A 390 -18.07 -17.71 -9.85
CA ILE A 390 -19.46 -17.34 -10.18
C ILE A 390 -20.34 -18.57 -10.39
N GLY A 391 -21.42 -18.63 -9.63
CA GLY A 391 -22.43 -19.68 -9.68
C GLY A 391 -23.47 -19.50 -10.82
N PRO A 392 -24.21 -20.56 -11.16
CA PRO A 392 -25.13 -20.57 -12.29
C PRO A 392 -26.34 -19.66 -12.10
N SER A 393 -26.71 -19.27 -10.88
CA SER A 393 -27.81 -18.34 -10.58
C SER A 393 -27.36 -16.88 -10.51
N GLY A 394 -26.05 -16.61 -10.55
CA GLY A 394 -25.47 -15.27 -10.35
C GLY A 394 -24.86 -15.06 -8.96
N GLU A 395 -24.69 -16.13 -8.19
CA GLU A 395 -23.87 -16.15 -6.98
C GLU A 395 -22.45 -15.69 -7.31
N ILE A 396 -21.85 -14.79 -6.50
CA ILE A 396 -20.39 -14.62 -6.49
C ILE A 396 -19.88 -15.07 -5.12
N PHE A 397 -19.06 -16.12 -5.15
CA PHE A 397 -18.55 -16.84 -3.98
C PHE A 397 -17.45 -16.05 -3.26
N SER A 398 -17.19 -16.37 -2.00
CA SER A 398 -16.44 -15.50 -1.08
C SER A 398 -14.91 -15.64 -1.25
N ALA A 399 -14.38 -16.86 -1.35
CA ALA A 399 -12.93 -17.11 -1.44
C ALA A 399 -12.53 -18.50 -1.98
N GLU A 400 -11.30 -18.63 -2.49
CA GLU A 400 -10.57 -19.91 -2.63
C GLU A 400 -9.54 -20.06 -1.48
N ASP A 401 -9.42 -21.27 -0.94
CA ASP A 401 -8.51 -21.69 0.14
C ASP A 401 -7.02 -21.47 -0.22
N ALA A 402 -6.20 -21.17 0.79
CA ALA A 402 -4.74 -21.20 0.62
C ALA A 402 -4.22 -22.64 0.46
N ASP A 403 -4.91 -23.59 1.10
CA ASP A 403 -4.44 -24.95 1.27
C ASP A 403 -5.13 -25.93 0.31
N SER A 404 -4.36 -26.88 -0.23
CA SER A 404 -4.85 -27.91 -1.14
C SER A 404 -4.11 -29.24 -0.94
N ALA A 405 -4.74 -30.35 -1.30
CA ALA A 405 -4.09 -31.66 -1.27
C ALA A 405 -3.04 -31.77 -2.40
N GLU A 406 -1.84 -32.28 -2.11
CA GLU A 406 -0.80 -32.47 -3.13
C GLU A 406 -1.19 -33.49 -4.22
N PHE A 407 -2.05 -34.44 -3.87
CA PHE A 407 -2.58 -35.49 -4.74
C PHE A 407 -3.88 -36.05 -4.15
N GLU A 408 -4.66 -36.74 -4.98
CA GLU A 408 -5.95 -37.31 -4.58
C GLU A 408 -5.78 -38.33 -3.44
N GLY A 409 -6.52 -38.13 -2.33
CA GLY A 409 -6.40 -38.96 -1.13
C GLY A 409 -5.19 -38.68 -0.23
N ALA A 410 -4.46 -37.57 -0.41
CA ALA A 410 -3.45 -37.14 0.55
C ALA A 410 -4.05 -36.91 1.95
N SER A 411 -3.34 -37.33 3.00
CA SER A 411 -3.84 -37.28 4.39
C SER A 411 -3.82 -35.89 5.03
N ARG A 412 -3.19 -34.91 4.38
CA ARG A 412 -3.12 -33.49 4.78
C ARG A 412 -3.10 -32.60 3.54
N LYS A 413 -3.65 -31.40 3.67
CA LYS A 413 -3.41 -30.30 2.71
C LYS A 413 -2.03 -29.67 2.98
N LYS A 414 -1.57 -28.84 2.05
CA LYS A 414 -0.43 -27.94 2.19
C LYS A 414 -0.72 -26.59 1.54
N GLU A 415 -0.04 -25.55 1.99
CA GLU A 415 -0.14 -24.21 1.42
C GLU A 415 0.34 -24.20 -0.03
N GLY A 416 -0.46 -23.61 -0.92
CA GLY A 416 -0.06 -23.34 -2.30
C GLY A 416 0.15 -24.58 -3.20
N ALA A 417 -0.13 -25.80 -2.73
CA ALA A 417 0.17 -27.04 -3.45
C ALA A 417 -0.42 -27.08 -4.88
N PHE A 418 -1.63 -26.55 -5.06
CA PHE A 418 -2.27 -26.35 -6.36
C PHE A 418 -1.48 -25.41 -7.28
N TYR A 419 -0.91 -24.33 -6.74
CA TYR A 419 -0.36 -23.20 -7.49
C TYR A 419 1.13 -23.33 -7.85
N ILE A 420 1.92 -24.02 -7.03
CA ILE A 420 3.39 -24.07 -7.13
C ILE A 420 3.93 -25.18 -8.06
N TRP A 421 5.17 -25.01 -8.54
CA TRP A 421 5.76 -25.89 -9.57
C TRP A 421 7.20 -26.30 -9.26
N THR A 422 7.56 -27.56 -9.48
CA THR A 422 8.98 -27.96 -9.62
C THR A 422 9.50 -27.57 -11.01
N SER A 423 10.82 -27.34 -11.15
CA SER A 423 11.41 -27.11 -12.49
C SER A 423 11.15 -28.29 -13.43
N LYS A 424 11.09 -29.51 -12.90
CA LYS A 424 10.89 -30.73 -13.70
C LYS A 424 9.48 -30.78 -14.31
N GLU A 425 8.44 -30.43 -13.54
CA GLU A 425 7.08 -30.34 -14.09
C GLU A 425 7.01 -29.32 -15.23
N VAL A 426 7.67 -28.17 -15.10
CA VAL A 426 7.74 -27.16 -16.17
C VAL A 426 8.44 -27.69 -17.41
N ASP A 427 9.53 -28.45 -17.24
CA ASP A 427 10.26 -29.10 -18.34
C ASP A 427 9.41 -30.18 -19.03
N ASP A 428 8.79 -31.08 -18.25
CA ASP A 428 7.97 -32.19 -18.75
C ASP A 428 6.69 -31.70 -19.49
N ILE A 429 6.09 -30.58 -19.06
CA ILE A 429 4.86 -30.03 -19.66
C ILE A 429 5.12 -29.12 -20.88
N LEU A 430 6.15 -28.28 -20.83
CA LEU A 430 6.39 -27.25 -21.85
C LEU A 430 7.35 -27.68 -22.97
N GLY A 431 8.22 -28.67 -22.72
CA GLY A 431 9.18 -29.16 -23.70
C GLY A 431 10.12 -28.07 -24.21
N GLU A 432 10.14 -27.83 -25.53
CA GLU A 432 10.99 -26.82 -26.17
C GLU A 432 10.83 -25.40 -25.60
N ASN A 433 9.63 -25.05 -25.12
CA ASN A 433 9.36 -23.72 -24.56
C ASN A 433 9.72 -23.60 -23.06
N ALA A 434 10.11 -24.71 -22.40
CA ALA A 434 10.37 -24.71 -20.96
C ALA A 434 11.51 -23.75 -20.58
N MET A 435 12.60 -23.69 -21.35
CA MET A 435 13.72 -22.78 -21.05
C MET A 435 13.30 -21.30 -21.10
N LEU A 436 12.54 -20.90 -22.12
CA LEU A 436 11.98 -19.54 -22.23
C LEU A 436 11.10 -19.20 -21.03
N PHE A 437 10.17 -20.09 -20.69
CA PHE A 437 9.25 -19.91 -19.57
C PHE A 437 9.98 -19.84 -18.21
N LYS A 438 10.96 -20.73 -17.98
CA LYS A 438 11.74 -20.77 -16.74
C LYS A 438 12.61 -19.52 -16.55
N GLU A 439 13.21 -18.99 -17.62
CA GLU A 439 13.93 -17.71 -17.54
C GLU A 439 12.99 -16.54 -17.23
N HIS A 440 11.81 -16.50 -17.85
CA HIS A 440 10.84 -15.42 -17.65
C HIS A 440 10.29 -15.38 -16.21
N TYR A 441 9.83 -16.53 -15.70
CA TYR A 441 9.19 -16.66 -14.38
C TYR A 441 10.15 -17.04 -13.24
N TYR A 442 11.46 -16.93 -13.47
CA TYR A 442 12.51 -17.16 -12.47
C TYR A 442 12.44 -18.55 -11.79
N VAL A 443 12.14 -19.59 -12.58
CA VAL A 443 12.02 -20.97 -12.11
C VAL A 443 13.41 -21.60 -11.97
N LYS A 444 13.68 -22.20 -10.81
CA LYS A 444 14.96 -22.83 -10.46
C LYS A 444 14.81 -24.33 -10.17
N PRO A 445 15.83 -25.15 -10.49
CA PRO A 445 15.88 -26.56 -10.07
C PRO A 445 15.82 -26.75 -8.55
N SER A 446 16.33 -25.79 -7.77
CA SER A 446 16.31 -25.81 -6.29
C SER A 446 15.01 -25.33 -5.66
N GLY A 447 14.05 -24.84 -6.47
CA GLY A 447 13.00 -23.93 -6.00
C GLY A 447 13.49 -22.48 -5.87
N ASN A 448 12.55 -21.53 -5.76
CA ASN A 448 12.82 -20.10 -5.75
C ASN A 448 12.27 -19.31 -4.54
N CYS A 449 11.49 -19.96 -3.66
CA CYS A 449 10.96 -19.39 -2.42
C CYS A 449 12.05 -19.22 -1.34
N ASP A 450 11.80 -18.37 -0.33
CA ASP A 450 12.60 -18.39 0.90
C ASP A 450 12.23 -19.61 1.76
N LEU A 451 13.25 -20.36 2.18
CA LEU A 451 13.13 -21.56 3.02
C LEU A 451 13.54 -21.26 4.48
N SER A 452 13.60 -19.97 4.87
CA SER A 452 13.79 -19.59 6.26
C SER A 452 12.58 -20.00 7.09
N ARG A 453 12.79 -20.32 8.38
CA ARG A 453 11.70 -20.66 9.31
C ARG A 453 10.68 -19.53 9.56
N MET A 454 10.91 -18.33 9.00
CA MET A 454 9.97 -17.21 9.06
C MET A 454 8.99 -17.23 7.88
N SER A 455 9.40 -17.77 6.74
CA SER A 455 8.62 -17.80 5.48
C SER A 455 8.16 -19.20 5.07
N ASP A 456 8.85 -20.25 5.50
CA ASP A 456 8.47 -21.65 5.30
C ASP A 456 8.63 -22.44 6.62
N PRO A 457 7.78 -22.18 7.63
CA PRO A 457 7.86 -22.84 8.95
C PRO A 457 7.60 -24.36 8.88
N HIS A 458 6.81 -24.82 7.91
CA HIS A 458 6.40 -26.22 7.73
C HIS A 458 7.21 -26.98 6.65
N ASN A 459 8.14 -26.31 5.95
CA ASN A 459 9.00 -26.87 4.90
C ASN A 459 8.20 -27.41 3.70
N GLU A 460 7.28 -26.60 3.18
CA GLU A 460 6.36 -26.93 2.08
C GLU A 460 6.90 -26.47 0.72
N PHE A 461 7.73 -25.41 0.69
CA PHE A 461 8.20 -24.78 -0.55
C PHE A 461 9.56 -25.32 -1.05
N LYS A 462 10.15 -26.28 -0.35
CA LYS A 462 11.45 -26.88 -0.71
C LYS A 462 11.41 -27.52 -2.12
N GLY A 463 12.22 -27.00 -3.05
CA GLY A 463 12.24 -27.47 -4.44
C GLY A 463 11.09 -26.95 -5.31
N LYS A 464 10.20 -26.12 -4.75
CA LYS A 464 9.04 -25.54 -5.42
C LYS A 464 9.32 -24.10 -5.86
N ASN A 465 8.59 -23.66 -6.88
CA ASN A 465 8.72 -22.34 -7.46
C ASN A 465 7.35 -21.66 -7.48
N VAL A 466 7.32 -20.44 -6.96
CA VAL A 466 6.27 -19.46 -7.23
C VAL A 466 6.72 -18.63 -8.43
N LEU A 467 5.85 -18.50 -9.43
CA LEU A 467 6.17 -17.80 -10.68
C LEU A 467 6.28 -16.29 -10.42
N ILE A 468 7.35 -15.66 -10.91
CA ILE A 468 7.58 -14.21 -10.74
C ILE A 468 8.38 -13.63 -11.91
N GLU A 469 7.89 -12.52 -12.49
CA GLU A 469 8.61 -11.78 -13.54
C GLU A 469 9.69 -10.88 -12.89
N ARG A 470 10.96 -11.29 -12.96
CA ARG A 470 12.11 -10.52 -12.46
C ARG A 470 12.75 -9.60 -13.51
N ILE A 471 12.44 -9.79 -14.80
CA ILE A 471 12.97 -9.05 -15.95
C ILE A 471 11.79 -8.74 -16.87
N SER A 472 11.67 -7.50 -17.35
CA SER A 472 10.52 -7.10 -18.17
C SER A 472 10.38 -7.96 -19.44
N THR A 473 9.14 -8.30 -19.79
CA THR A 473 8.75 -9.00 -21.01
C THR A 473 9.43 -8.42 -22.26
N SER A 474 9.52 -7.08 -22.37
CA SER A 474 10.21 -6.39 -23.47
C SER A 474 11.72 -6.67 -23.53
N ALA A 475 12.40 -6.75 -22.39
CA ALA A 475 13.81 -7.08 -22.31
C ALA A 475 14.06 -8.56 -22.58
N MET A 476 13.15 -9.45 -22.15
CA MET A 476 13.22 -10.88 -22.44
C MET A 476 13.01 -11.19 -23.93
N ALA A 477 12.00 -10.58 -24.57
CA ALA A 477 11.79 -10.71 -26.01
C ALA A 477 13.03 -10.21 -26.80
N SER A 478 13.57 -9.05 -26.42
CA SER A 478 14.78 -8.48 -27.02
C SER A 478 16.02 -9.37 -26.85
N LYS A 479 16.21 -9.98 -25.66
CA LYS A 479 17.30 -10.94 -25.39
C LYS A 479 17.27 -12.15 -26.35
N LEU A 480 16.08 -12.57 -26.78
CA LEU A 480 15.88 -13.69 -27.71
C LEU A 480 15.74 -13.25 -29.19
N GLY A 481 15.83 -11.95 -29.49
CA GLY A 481 15.64 -11.42 -30.85
C GLY A 481 14.21 -11.52 -31.37
N MET A 482 13.22 -11.63 -30.48
CA MET A 482 11.81 -11.84 -30.82
C MET A 482 10.99 -10.56 -30.74
N LEU A 483 9.88 -10.50 -31.50
CA LEU A 483 8.86 -9.47 -31.29
C LEU A 483 8.12 -9.71 -29.98
N VAL A 484 7.77 -8.63 -29.26
CA VAL A 484 7.10 -8.71 -27.95
C VAL A 484 5.76 -9.46 -28.04
N GLU A 485 5.01 -9.25 -29.12
CA GLU A 485 3.73 -9.93 -29.39
C GLU A 485 3.91 -11.44 -29.59
N GLU A 486 4.92 -11.85 -30.35
CA GLU A 486 5.24 -13.27 -30.58
C GLU A 486 5.68 -13.95 -29.27
N TYR A 487 6.52 -13.27 -28.50
CA TYR A 487 6.97 -13.73 -27.19
C TYR A 487 5.81 -13.88 -26.19
N LEU A 488 4.90 -12.89 -26.12
CA LEU A 488 3.68 -12.96 -25.31
C LEU A 488 2.74 -14.09 -25.76
N LYS A 489 2.62 -14.33 -27.07
CA LYS A 489 1.85 -15.44 -27.62
C LYS A 489 2.39 -16.79 -27.18
N ILE A 490 3.71 -16.99 -27.20
CA ILE A 490 4.35 -18.21 -26.71
C ILE A 490 4.13 -18.37 -25.20
N LEU A 491 4.28 -17.30 -24.41
CA LEU A 491 3.96 -17.34 -22.97
C LEU A 491 2.48 -17.69 -22.72
N GLY A 492 1.54 -17.15 -23.49
CA GLY A 492 0.12 -17.50 -23.41
C GLY A 492 -0.12 -18.99 -23.67
N ILE A 493 0.51 -19.57 -24.69
CA ILE A 493 0.46 -21.01 -24.99
C ILE A 493 1.04 -21.84 -23.84
N CYS A 494 2.14 -21.39 -23.22
CA CYS A 494 2.76 -22.08 -22.09
C CYS A 494 1.86 -22.03 -20.85
N LYS A 495 1.30 -20.86 -20.54
CA LYS A 495 0.35 -20.69 -19.43
C LYS A 495 -0.90 -21.54 -19.62
N GLN A 496 -1.45 -21.65 -20.84
CA GLN A 496 -2.58 -22.54 -21.14
C GLN A 496 -2.22 -24.01 -20.85
N LYS A 497 -1.07 -24.51 -21.34
CA LYS A 497 -0.63 -25.89 -21.06
C LYS A 497 -0.48 -26.17 -19.56
N LEU A 498 0.09 -25.22 -18.81
CA LEU A 498 0.21 -25.34 -17.35
C LEU A 498 -1.15 -25.29 -16.67
N PHE A 499 -2.08 -24.45 -17.14
CA PHE A 499 -3.45 -24.41 -16.64
C PHE A 499 -4.17 -25.73 -16.87
N ASP A 500 -4.13 -26.28 -18.08
CA ASP A 500 -4.79 -27.55 -18.44
C ASP A 500 -4.34 -28.71 -17.53
N VAL A 501 -3.04 -28.76 -17.18
CA VAL A 501 -2.48 -29.73 -16.22
C VAL A 501 -2.87 -29.38 -14.79
N ARG A 502 -2.81 -28.10 -14.39
CA ARG A 502 -3.17 -27.65 -13.04
C ARG A 502 -4.64 -27.92 -12.72
N SER A 503 -5.54 -27.79 -13.68
CA SER A 503 -6.97 -28.11 -13.53
C SER A 503 -7.25 -29.60 -13.21
N GLN A 504 -6.26 -30.48 -13.31
CA GLN A 504 -6.36 -31.90 -12.88
C GLN A 504 -5.78 -32.15 -11.47
N ARG A 505 -5.15 -31.14 -10.83
CA ARG A 505 -4.71 -31.24 -9.43
C ARG A 505 -5.92 -31.10 -8.49
N PRO A 506 -5.89 -31.68 -7.28
CA PRO A 506 -6.87 -31.37 -6.24
C PRO A 506 -6.92 -29.86 -6.01
N ARG A 507 -8.10 -29.27 -6.15
CA ARG A 507 -8.26 -27.82 -6.02
C ARG A 507 -8.21 -27.39 -4.55
N PRO A 508 -7.88 -26.12 -4.27
CA PRO A 508 -8.21 -25.51 -3.00
C PRO A 508 -9.73 -25.55 -2.78
N HIS A 509 -10.15 -25.55 -1.52
CA HIS A 509 -11.58 -25.50 -1.20
C HIS A 509 -12.17 -24.15 -1.63
N LEU A 510 -13.35 -24.19 -2.27
CA LEU A 510 -14.12 -23.00 -2.60
C LEU A 510 -15.09 -22.72 -1.45
N ASP A 511 -14.96 -21.55 -0.82
CA ASP A 511 -15.98 -21.07 0.11
C ASP A 511 -17.12 -20.45 -0.71
N ASP A 512 -18.21 -21.22 -0.85
CA ASP A 512 -19.37 -20.92 -1.68
C ASP A 512 -20.41 -20.01 -0.99
N LYS A 513 -20.03 -19.33 0.11
CA LYS A 513 -20.87 -18.27 0.70
C LYS A 513 -20.97 -17.07 -0.24
N VAL A 514 -22.17 -16.53 -0.43
CA VAL A 514 -22.39 -15.23 -1.07
C VAL A 514 -22.52 -14.17 0.03
N ILE A 515 -21.52 -13.31 0.21
CA ILE A 515 -21.51 -12.24 1.23
C ILE A 515 -21.89 -10.91 0.55
N VAL A 516 -22.88 -10.19 1.10
CA VAL A 516 -23.46 -9.01 0.44
C VAL A 516 -22.42 -7.89 0.24
N SER A 517 -21.67 -7.53 1.28
CA SER A 517 -20.63 -6.50 1.20
C SER A 517 -19.61 -6.79 0.08
N TRP A 518 -19.01 -7.99 0.07
CA TRP A 518 -17.98 -8.37 -0.89
C TRP A 518 -18.51 -8.49 -2.31
N ASN A 519 -19.76 -8.96 -2.46
CA ASN A 519 -20.44 -8.93 -3.76
C ASN A 519 -20.66 -7.50 -4.24
N GLY A 520 -20.98 -6.54 -3.36
CA GLY A 520 -21.08 -5.13 -3.73
C GLY A 520 -19.79 -4.59 -4.38
N LEU A 521 -18.63 -4.91 -3.79
CA LEU A 521 -17.32 -4.54 -4.37
C LEU A 521 -17.10 -5.17 -5.76
N ALA A 522 -17.49 -6.43 -5.97
CA ALA A 522 -17.34 -7.11 -7.26
C ALA A 522 -18.35 -6.63 -8.32
N ILE A 523 -19.62 -6.40 -7.95
CA ILE A 523 -20.69 -5.87 -8.81
C ILE A 523 -20.29 -4.49 -9.34
N SER A 524 -19.75 -3.61 -8.50
CA SER A 524 -19.16 -2.32 -8.90
C SER A 524 -18.14 -2.52 -10.04
N SER A 525 -17.19 -3.44 -9.88
CA SER A 525 -16.12 -3.67 -10.86
C SER A 525 -16.63 -4.22 -12.19
N PHE A 526 -17.60 -5.15 -12.17
CA PHE A 526 -18.26 -5.66 -13.37
C PHE A 526 -19.07 -4.55 -14.09
N ALA A 527 -19.84 -3.74 -13.35
CA ALA A 527 -20.57 -2.61 -13.91
C ALA A 527 -19.61 -1.58 -14.56
N ARG A 528 -18.52 -1.22 -13.86
CA ARG A 528 -17.51 -0.26 -14.33
C ARG A 528 -16.73 -0.76 -15.55
N ALA A 529 -16.35 -2.05 -15.55
CA ALA A 529 -15.69 -2.70 -16.68
C ALA A 529 -16.50 -2.61 -17.98
N SER A 530 -17.84 -2.67 -17.88
CA SER A 530 -18.74 -2.69 -19.04
C SER A 530 -18.67 -1.46 -19.94
N GLN A 531 -18.28 -0.30 -19.41
CA GLN A 531 -18.06 0.93 -20.19
C GLN A 531 -16.58 1.32 -20.28
N ILE A 532 -15.78 1.13 -19.21
CA ILE A 532 -14.37 1.54 -19.23
C ILE A 532 -13.56 0.74 -20.26
N LEU A 533 -13.79 -0.57 -20.37
CA LEU A 533 -13.07 -1.43 -21.32
C LEU A 533 -13.49 -1.20 -22.78
N LYS A 534 -14.62 -0.52 -23.05
CA LYS A 534 -14.92 -0.01 -24.41
C LYS A 534 -13.92 1.08 -24.87
N GLY A 535 -13.09 1.59 -23.97
CA GLY A 535 -12.00 2.52 -24.27
C GLY A 535 -10.69 1.87 -24.73
N GLU A 536 -10.62 0.53 -24.84
CA GLU A 536 -9.47 -0.18 -25.40
C GLU A 536 -9.28 0.11 -26.90
N PRO A 537 -8.03 0.12 -27.42
CA PRO A 537 -7.78 0.21 -28.85
C PRO A 537 -8.41 -0.94 -29.62
N GLU A 538 -8.95 -0.65 -30.81
CA GLU A 538 -9.46 -1.68 -31.72
C GLU A 538 -8.34 -2.67 -32.09
N GLY A 539 -8.66 -3.97 -32.07
CA GLY A 539 -7.69 -5.04 -32.35
C GLY A 539 -6.75 -5.43 -31.21
N THR A 540 -6.95 -4.90 -29.99
CA THR A 540 -6.21 -5.30 -28.78
C THR A 540 -6.15 -6.82 -28.65
N GLN A 541 -4.93 -7.36 -28.61
CA GLN A 541 -4.67 -8.80 -28.50
C GLN A 541 -4.61 -9.21 -27.02
N PHE A 542 -5.35 -10.27 -26.66
CA PHE A 542 -5.28 -10.89 -25.34
C PHE A 542 -4.54 -12.23 -25.41
N TYR A 543 -3.81 -12.54 -24.32
CA TYR A 543 -3.08 -13.78 -24.17
C TYR A 543 -3.45 -14.40 -22.82
N PHE A 544 -3.71 -15.72 -22.84
CA PHE A 544 -4.09 -16.50 -21.67
C PHE A 544 -3.19 -16.21 -20.44
N PRO A 545 -3.72 -16.07 -19.21
CA PRO A 545 -5.09 -16.40 -18.75
C PRO A 545 -6.21 -15.44 -19.17
N VAL A 546 -5.89 -14.24 -19.67
CA VAL A 546 -6.91 -13.33 -20.21
C VAL A 546 -7.51 -13.95 -21.47
N VAL A 547 -8.79 -14.30 -21.39
CA VAL A 547 -9.59 -14.73 -22.55
C VAL A 547 -10.23 -13.49 -23.18
N GLY A 548 -10.65 -12.55 -22.34
CA GLY A 548 -11.40 -11.37 -22.72
C GLY A 548 -12.85 -11.72 -23.06
N THR A 549 -13.75 -10.78 -22.80
CA THR A 549 -15.09 -10.81 -23.38
C THR A 549 -15.55 -9.43 -23.83
N HIS A 550 -16.65 -9.42 -24.59
CA HIS A 550 -17.33 -8.20 -24.99
C HIS A 550 -17.83 -7.46 -23.74
N PRO A 551 -17.52 -6.16 -23.55
CA PRO A 551 -17.78 -5.47 -22.28
C PRO A 551 -19.23 -5.53 -21.77
N LYS A 552 -20.21 -5.69 -22.66
CA LYS A 552 -21.63 -5.89 -22.31
C LYS A 552 -21.87 -7.08 -21.36
N GLU A 553 -21.15 -8.19 -21.52
CA GLU A 553 -21.30 -9.37 -20.66
C GLU A 553 -20.91 -9.08 -19.20
N TYR A 554 -20.05 -8.10 -18.95
CA TYR A 554 -19.73 -7.69 -17.57
C TYR A 554 -20.93 -6.99 -16.90
N MET A 555 -21.74 -6.22 -17.64
CA MET A 555 -22.99 -5.66 -17.10
C MET A 555 -23.99 -6.77 -16.76
N GLU A 556 -24.15 -7.77 -17.63
CA GLU A 556 -25.05 -8.91 -17.41
C GLU A 556 -24.68 -9.70 -16.15
N VAL A 557 -23.38 -9.87 -15.87
CA VAL A 557 -22.89 -10.46 -14.62
C VAL A 557 -23.26 -9.60 -13.39
N ALA A 558 -23.02 -8.28 -13.46
CA ALA A 558 -23.31 -7.36 -12.37
C ALA A 558 -24.81 -7.31 -12.02
N GLU A 559 -25.68 -7.20 -13.03
CA GLU A 559 -27.14 -7.18 -12.87
C GLU A 559 -27.66 -8.50 -12.27
N LYS A 560 -27.12 -9.64 -12.72
CA LYS A 560 -27.54 -10.96 -12.26
C LYS A 560 -27.17 -11.18 -10.79
N ALA A 561 -25.97 -10.76 -10.37
CA ALA A 561 -25.53 -10.84 -8.98
C ALA A 561 -26.33 -9.90 -8.05
N ALA A 562 -26.56 -8.64 -8.47
CA ALA A 562 -27.43 -7.73 -7.72
C ALA A 562 -28.88 -8.24 -7.61
N THR A 563 -29.39 -8.87 -8.67
CA THR A 563 -30.71 -9.52 -8.67
C THR A 563 -30.74 -10.74 -7.73
N PHE A 564 -29.68 -11.53 -7.68
CA PHE A 564 -29.55 -12.65 -6.74
C PHE A 564 -29.61 -12.17 -5.28
N ILE A 565 -28.88 -11.11 -4.93
CA ILE A 565 -28.91 -10.50 -3.59
C ILE A 565 -30.32 -9.97 -3.29
N ARG A 566 -30.91 -9.18 -4.19
CA ARG A 566 -32.27 -8.64 -3.96
C ARG A 566 -33.30 -9.75 -3.76
N LYS A 567 -33.21 -10.86 -4.49
CA LYS A 567 -34.18 -11.96 -4.42
C LYS A 567 -34.04 -12.80 -3.14
N ASN A 568 -32.81 -13.08 -2.71
CA ASN A 568 -32.55 -14.09 -1.68
C ASN A 568 -32.06 -13.51 -0.35
N LEU A 569 -31.53 -12.28 -0.33
CA LEU A 569 -30.90 -11.65 0.84
C LEU A 569 -31.55 -10.33 1.25
N TYR A 570 -32.46 -9.77 0.46
CA TYR A 570 -33.31 -8.64 0.86
C TYR A 570 -34.73 -9.12 1.14
N ASP A 571 -35.20 -8.91 2.38
CA ASP A 571 -36.57 -9.24 2.77
C ASP A 571 -37.50 -8.05 2.45
N GLU A 572 -38.31 -8.18 1.41
CA GLU A 572 -39.24 -7.13 0.94
C GLU A 572 -40.37 -6.81 1.96
N GLN A 573 -40.59 -7.61 3.01
CA GLN A 573 -41.59 -7.32 4.06
C GLN A 573 -41.01 -6.49 5.21
N THR A 574 -39.82 -6.87 5.69
CA THR A 574 -39.12 -6.19 6.79
C THR A 574 -38.20 -5.08 6.31
N ARG A 575 -37.92 -5.01 5.00
CA ARG A 575 -36.94 -4.13 4.36
C ARG A 575 -35.54 -4.25 4.97
N LYS A 576 -35.14 -5.45 5.40
CA LYS A 576 -33.81 -5.70 5.97
C LYS A 576 -33.02 -6.67 5.09
N LEU A 577 -31.72 -6.42 4.96
CA LEU A 577 -30.76 -7.36 4.41
C LEU A 577 -30.39 -8.47 5.41
N LYS A 578 -30.04 -9.63 4.85
CA LYS A 578 -29.26 -10.71 5.47
C LYS A 578 -27.82 -10.64 5.00
N HIS A 579 -26.87 -10.98 5.87
CA HIS A 579 -25.44 -10.81 5.60
C HIS A 579 -24.92 -11.72 4.47
N SER A 580 -25.34 -12.99 4.49
CA SER A 580 -24.75 -14.03 3.65
C SER A 580 -25.77 -15.09 3.23
N PHE A 581 -25.51 -15.76 2.10
CA PHE A 581 -26.28 -16.90 1.61
C PHE A 581 -25.39 -18.14 1.43
N ARG A 582 -25.81 -19.27 2.00
CA ARG A 582 -25.30 -20.60 1.68
C ARG A 582 -26.35 -21.65 2.05
N ASN A 583 -26.88 -22.36 1.07
CA ASN A 583 -28.05 -23.26 1.22
C ASN A 583 -29.29 -22.59 1.86
N GLY A 584 -29.36 -21.25 1.78
CA GLY A 584 -30.36 -20.41 2.42
C GLY A 584 -29.74 -19.11 2.94
N PRO A 585 -30.56 -18.10 3.31
CA PRO A 585 -30.08 -16.88 3.95
C PRO A 585 -29.58 -17.18 5.38
N SER A 586 -28.50 -16.54 5.81
CA SER A 586 -27.92 -16.78 7.12
C SER A 586 -28.77 -16.23 8.28
N LYS A 587 -28.47 -16.70 9.48
CA LYS A 587 -29.10 -16.23 10.73
C LYS A 587 -28.74 -14.76 10.99
N ALA A 588 -27.52 -14.34 10.64
CA ALA A 588 -27.01 -12.99 10.86
C ALA A 588 -27.86 -11.89 10.16
N PRO A 589 -28.09 -10.74 10.80
CA PRO A 589 -28.62 -9.56 10.12
C PRO A 589 -27.56 -8.97 9.18
N GLY A 590 -27.96 -8.22 8.17
CA GLY A 590 -27.00 -7.40 7.41
C GLY A 590 -26.34 -6.36 8.32
N PHE A 591 -25.04 -6.12 8.10
CA PHE A 591 -24.20 -5.15 8.82
C PHE A 591 -24.03 -3.87 7.99
N LEU A 592 -23.45 -2.81 8.57
CA LEU A 592 -23.23 -1.53 7.87
C LEU A 592 -22.54 -1.72 6.51
N ASP A 593 -21.53 -2.59 6.47
CA ASP A 593 -20.70 -2.81 5.28
C ASP A 593 -21.50 -3.45 4.12
N ASP A 594 -22.51 -4.28 4.44
CA ASP A 594 -23.41 -4.88 3.45
C ASP A 594 -24.25 -3.80 2.75
N TYR A 595 -24.86 -2.89 3.51
CA TYR A 595 -25.62 -1.78 2.94
C TYR A 595 -24.69 -0.81 2.19
N ALA A 596 -23.59 -0.38 2.82
CA ALA A 596 -22.72 0.64 2.26
C ALA A 596 -22.11 0.19 0.92
N PHE A 597 -21.62 -1.05 0.82
CA PHE A 597 -20.97 -1.51 -0.40
C PHE A 597 -22.01 -1.86 -1.47
N LEU A 598 -23.16 -2.43 -1.10
CA LEU A 598 -24.26 -2.70 -2.04
C LEU A 598 -24.85 -1.41 -2.62
N ILE A 599 -25.09 -0.37 -1.81
CA ILE A 599 -25.53 0.96 -2.27
C ILE A 599 -24.54 1.51 -3.30
N SER A 600 -23.24 1.43 -3.02
CA SER A 600 -22.21 1.88 -3.96
C SER A 600 -22.24 1.09 -5.28
N ALA A 601 -22.47 -0.22 -5.20
CA ALA A 601 -22.59 -1.10 -6.36
C ALA A 601 -23.83 -0.84 -7.21
N VAL A 602 -25.00 -0.59 -6.60
CA VAL A 602 -26.24 -0.31 -7.35
C VAL A 602 -26.28 1.11 -7.90
N LEU A 603 -25.58 2.05 -7.26
CA LEU A 603 -25.27 3.35 -7.87
C LEU A 603 -24.33 3.21 -9.08
N ASP A 604 -23.33 2.32 -9.03
CA ASP A 604 -22.47 2.02 -10.19
C ASP A 604 -23.24 1.32 -11.31
N LEU A 605 -24.09 0.33 -11.02
CA LEU A 605 -24.99 -0.28 -12.01
C LEU A 605 -25.81 0.78 -12.76
N TYR A 606 -26.41 1.71 -12.03
CA TYR A 606 -27.13 2.83 -12.64
C TYR A 606 -26.18 3.74 -13.44
N GLU A 607 -25.13 4.32 -12.84
CA GLU A 607 -24.27 5.31 -13.54
C GLU A 607 -23.59 4.71 -14.79
N PHE A 608 -23.37 3.39 -14.85
CA PHE A 608 -22.73 2.68 -15.97
C PHE A 608 -23.69 2.06 -16.99
N GLY A 609 -25.00 2.32 -16.94
CA GLY A 609 -25.91 2.03 -18.07
C GLY A 609 -27.14 1.18 -17.78
N SER A 610 -27.35 0.73 -16.55
CA SER A 610 -28.49 -0.13 -16.20
C SER A 610 -29.76 0.67 -15.88
N SER A 611 -30.81 -0.03 -15.46
CA SER A 611 -32.13 0.49 -15.15
C SER A 611 -32.15 1.50 -13.99
N ILE A 612 -33.08 2.46 -14.07
CA ILE A 612 -33.39 3.40 -12.98
C ILE A 612 -33.83 2.71 -11.68
N SER A 613 -34.32 1.46 -11.77
CA SER A 613 -34.71 0.65 -10.61
C SER A 613 -33.56 0.43 -9.62
N TRP A 614 -32.31 0.41 -10.09
CA TRP A 614 -31.13 0.29 -9.22
C TRP A 614 -30.87 1.57 -8.43
N LEU A 615 -31.06 2.76 -9.03
CA LEU A 615 -30.99 4.03 -8.31
C LEU A 615 -32.13 4.17 -7.31
N SER A 616 -33.35 3.75 -7.66
CA SER A 616 -34.49 3.70 -6.73
C SER A 616 -34.18 2.82 -5.51
N TRP A 617 -33.59 1.63 -5.73
CA TRP A 617 -33.21 0.74 -4.64
C TRP A 617 -32.02 1.27 -3.83
N ALA A 618 -31.08 2.00 -4.45
CA ALA A 618 -29.99 2.68 -3.73
C ALA A 618 -30.52 3.71 -2.72
N ILE A 619 -31.57 4.46 -3.09
CA ILE A 619 -32.24 5.44 -2.22
C ILE A 619 -32.95 4.73 -1.05
N GLU A 620 -33.66 3.63 -1.33
CA GLU A 620 -34.31 2.82 -0.30
C GLU A 620 -33.29 2.21 0.68
N LEU A 621 -32.22 1.60 0.17
CA LEU A 621 -31.15 1.02 0.99
C LEU A 621 -30.43 2.08 1.83
N GLN A 622 -30.17 3.28 1.30
CA GLN A 622 -29.57 4.37 2.10
C GLN A 622 -30.51 4.83 3.21
N HIS A 623 -31.81 4.92 2.96
CA HIS A 623 -32.78 5.26 3.99
C HIS A 623 -32.81 4.21 5.11
N ILE A 624 -32.83 2.91 4.76
CA ILE A 624 -32.75 1.82 5.73
C ILE A 624 -31.42 1.86 6.50
N GLN A 625 -30.31 2.16 5.83
CA GLN A 625 -29.01 2.30 6.49
C GLN A 625 -29.01 3.45 7.52
N ASP A 626 -29.64 4.58 7.18
CA ASP A 626 -29.84 5.71 8.09
C ASP A 626 -30.77 5.38 9.27
N GLU A 627 -31.72 4.44 9.11
CA GLU A 627 -32.58 4.00 10.20
C GLU A 627 -31.88 3.03 11.16
N LEU A 628 -31.10 2.08 10.64
CA LEU A 628 -30.49 1.00 11.42
C LEU A 628 -29.16 1.38 12.08
N PHE A 629 -28.31 2.15 11.39
CA PHE A 629 -26.89 2.28 11.77
C PHE A 629 -26.48 3.70 12.13
N LEU A 630 -27.16 4.74 11.64
CA LEU A 630 -26.79 6.14 11.92
C LEU A 630 -26.98 6.46 13.40
N ASP A 631 -25.92 6.94 14.04
CA ASP A 631 -26.02 7.54 15.37
C ASP A 631 -26.71 8.90 15.24
N LYS A 632 -28.01 8.93 15.53
CA LYS A 632 -28.84 10.13 15.40
C LYS A 632 -28.44 11.24 16.37
N GLU A 633 -27.72 10.93 17.45
CA GLU A 633 -27.20 11.91 18.41
C GLU A 633 -25.74 12.26 18.08
N GLY A 634 -24.85 11.27 18.13
CA GLY A 634 -23.41 11.43 18.00
C GLY A 634 -22.86 11.47 16.57
N GLY A 635 -23.65 11.19 15.53
CA GLY A 635 -23.20 11.17 14.13
C GLY A 635 -22.38 9.93 13.73
N GLY A 636 -22.19 9.73 12.42
CA GLY A 636 -21.55 8.53 11.87
C GLY A 636 -22.39 7.26 12.02
N TYR A 637 -21.94 6.16 11.42
CA TYR A 637 -22.67 4.89 11.41
C TYR A 637 -21.97 3.83 12.28
N PHE A 638 -22.73 3.13 13.12
CA PHE A 638 -22.28 1.94 13.84
C PHE A 638 -22.24 0.72 12.90
N ASN A 639 -21.32 -0.21 13.14
CA ASN A 639 -21.21 -1.47 12.40
C ASN A 639 -22.44 -2.40 12.52
N THR A 640 -23.17 -2.35 13.64
CA THR A 640 -24.34 -3.20 13.94
C THR A 640 -25.57 -2.36 14.32
N PRO A 641 -26.80 -2.89 14.17
CA PRO A 641 -28.02 -2.19 14.59
C PRO A 641 -28.17 -2.10 16.12
N GLY A 642 -27.42 -2.88 16.90
CA GLY A 642 -27.52 -2.94 18.36
C GLY A 642 -28.66 -3.83 18.90
N GLU A 643 -29.25 -4.68 18.05
CA GLU A 643 -30.33 -5.61 18.44
C GLU A 643 -29.82 -6.89 19.15
N ASP A 644 -28.54 -7.26 18.99
CA ASP A 644 -27.92 -8.45 19.62
C ASP A 644 -27.23 -8.08 20.96
N PRO A 645 -27.74 -8.53 22.13
CA PRO A 645 -27.17 -8.21 23.43
C PRO A 645 -25.84 -8.92 23.74
N SER A 646 -25.41 -9.89 22.91
CA SER A 646 -24.11 -10.55 23.05
C SER A 646 -22.94 -9.71 22.51
N ILE A 647 -23.24 -8.64 21.74
CA ILE A 647 -22.25 -7.74 21.17
C ILE A 647 -21.98 -6.59 22.16
N LEU A 648 -20.93 -6.76 22.98
CA LEU A 648 -20.59 -5.86 24.08
C LEU A 648 -20.25 -4.42 23.67
N LEU A 649 -19.83 -4.19 22.41
CA LEU A 649 -19.42 -2.89 21.89
C LEU A 649 -19.98 -2.68 20.48
N ARG A 650 -20.70 -1.57 20.26
CA ARG A 650 -21.01 -1.06 18.92
C ARG A 650 -19.89 -0.13 18.50
N VAL A 651 -19.34 -0.33 17.30
CA VAL A 651 -18.14 0.37 16.85
C VAL A 651 -18.45 1.18 15.60
N LYS A 652 -18.06 2.45 15.58
CA LYS A 652 -18.00 3.26 14.36
C LYS A 652 -16.63 3.01 13.75
N GLU A 653 -16.55 2.09 12.79
CA GLU A 653 -15.28 1.67 12.21
C GLU A 653 -14.54 2.85 11.58
N ASP A 654 -13.29 3.03 12.00
CA ASP A 654 -12.48 4.23 11.75
C ASP A 654 -11.11 3.92 11.12
N HIS A 655 -11.05 2.78 10.42
CA HIS A 655 -9.90 2.29 9.70
C HIS A 655 -10.32 1.60 8.39
N ASP A 656 -9.84 2.11 7.25
CA ASP A 656 -9.94 1.46 5.95
C ASP A 656 -8.76 0.46 5.82
N GLY A 657 -9.06 -0.84 5.93
CA GLY A 657 -8.06 -1.92 5.97
C GLY A 657 -7.82 -2.60 4.63
N ALA A 658 -7.88 -3.93 4.62
CA ALA A 658 -7.98 -4.69 3.37
C ALA A 658 -9.37 -4.48 2.71
N GLU A 659 -10.40 -4.32 3.55
CA GLU A 659 -11.73 -3.86 3.20
C GLU A 659 -11.85 -2.36 3.59
N PRO A 660 -12.50 -1.49 2.79
CA PRO A 660 -12.78 -0.12 3.21
C PRO A 660 -13.76 -0.12 4.40
N SER A 661 -13.75 0.90 5.26
CA SER A 661 -14.76 0.97 6.32
C SER A 661 -16.15 1.30 5.74
N GLY A 662 -17.21 0.74 6.31
CA GLY A 662 -18.59 1.09 5.96
C GLY A 662 -18.90 2.59 6.09
N ASN A 663 -18.24 3.30 7.02
CA ASN A 663 -18.34 4.76 7.13
C ASN A 663 -17.70 5.50 5.94
N SER A 664 -16.51 5.09 5.49
CA SER A 664 -15.88 5.65 4.29
C SER A 664 -16.72 5.46 3.04
N VAL A 665 -17.29 4.27 2.83
CA VAL A 665 -18.14 4.02 1.65
C VAL A 665 -19.47 4.77 1.77
N SER A 666 -20.09 4.79 2.95
CA SER A 666 -21.33 5.56 3.22
C SER A 666 -21.16 7.05 2.91
N LEU A 667 -20.05 7.67 3.33
CA LEU A 667 -19.75 9.07 3.01
C LEU A 667 -19.73 9.31 1.49
N ASN A 668 -19.11 8.41 0.73
CA ASN A 668 -19.07 8.51 -0.73
C ASN A 668 -20.46 8.32 -1.36
N ASN A 669 -21.27 7.39 -0.83
CA ASN A 669 -22.66 7.18 -1.27
C ASN A 669 -23.54 8.41 -1.01
N LEU A 670 -23.45 9.02 0.18
CA LEU A 670 -24.16 10.26 0.53
C LEU A 670 -23.79 11.42 -0.41
N VAL A 671 -22.50 11.58 -0.74
CA VAL A 671 -22.03 12.58 -1.71
C VAL A 671 -22.57 12.33 -3.12
N ARG A 672 -22.64 11.07 -3.56
CA ARG A 672 -23.25 10.69 -4.86
C ARG A 672 -24.74 10.96 -4.87
N LEU A 673 -25.48 10.49 -3.86
CA LEU A 673 -26.92 10.64 -3.73
C LEU A 673 -27.35 12.11 -3.63
N ALA A 674 -26.61 12.95 -2.89
CA ALA A 674 -26.84 14.40 -2.85
C ALA A 674 -26.74 15.07 -4.24
N SER A 675 -25.93 14.50 -5.15
CA SER A 675 -25.82 15.00 -6.54
C SER A 675 -26.89 14.45 -7.50
N LEU A 676 -27.62 13.40 -7.10
CA LEU A 676 -28.62 12.71 -7.91
C LEU A 676 -30.05 13.12 -7.52
N VAL A 677 -30.33 13.21 -6.22
CA VAL A 677 -31.67 13.40 -5.64
C VAL A 677 -31.75 14.78 -5.00
N SER A 678 -32.25 15.77 -5.73
CA SER A 678 -32.28 17.17 -5.26
C SER A 678 -33.23 17.36 -4.07
N THR A 679 -34.32 16.58 -4.01
CA THR A 679 -35.33 16.63 -2.94
C THR A 679 -34.82 16.18 -1.56
N SER A 680 -33.73 15.40 -1.51
CA SER A 680 -33.10 14.93 -0.27
C SER A 680 -31.62 15.32 -0.15
N SER A 681 -31.12 16.20 -1.04
CA SER A 681 -29.72 16.65 -1.06
C SER A 681 -29.24 17.15 0.30
N ASP A 682 -30.02 18.00 0.96
CA ASP A 682 -29.62 18.60 2.23
C ASP A 682 -29.56 17.58 3.38
N HIS A 683 -30.42 16.56 3.36
CA HIS A 683 -30.37 15.42 4.29
C HIS A 683 -29.07 14.64 4.12
N TYR A 684 -28.75 14.23 2.88
CA TYR A 684 -27.53 13.48 2.58
C TYR A 684 -26.27 14.28 2.90
N ARG A 685 -26.23 15.57 2.56
CA ARG A 685 -25.10 16.46 2.90
C ARG A 685 -24.96 16.64 4.41
N SER A 686 -26.06 16.81 5.15
CA SER A 686 -26.04 16.92 6.62
C SER A 686 -25.50 15.65 7.28
N ASN A 687 -25.95 14.47 6.85
CA ASN A 687 -25.43 13.19 7.36
C ASN A 687 -23.94 13.02 7.04
N ALA A 688 -23.48 13.44 5.85
CA ALA A 688 -22.07 13.42 5.47
C ALA A 688 -21.21 14.37 6.32
N GLU A 689 -21.68 15.59 6.60
CA GLU A 689 -21.01 16.55 7.49
C GLU A 689 -20.93 16.00 8.93
N ARG A 690 -22.02 15.45 9.46
CA ARG A 690 -22.08 14.86 10.81
C ARG A 690 -21.20 13.62 10.95
N LEU A 691 -21.12 12.77 9.92
CA LEU A 691 -20.19 11.64 9.86
C LEU A 691 -18.76 12.14 9.99
N LEU A 692 -18.34 13.07 9.14
CA LEU A 692 -16.96 13.60 9.14
C LEU A 692 -16.57 14.27 10.45
N SER A 693 -17.51 14.93 11.15
CA SER A 693 -17.27 15.51 12.47
C SER A 693 -16.95 14.48 13.57
N VAL A 694 -17.36 13.21 13.42
CA VAL A 694 -16.94 12.13 14.34
C VAL A 694 -15.46 11.80 14.13
N PHE A 695 -15.06 11.68 12.87
CA PHE A 695 -13.71 11.27 12.48
C PHE A 695 -12.73 12.47 12.42
N GLU A 696 -13.12 13.67 12.87
CA GLU A 696 -12.29 14.88 12.87
C GLU A 696 -10.89 14.61 13.45
N LYS A 697 -10.82 13.89 14.58
CA LYS A 697 -9.54 13.52 15.21
C LYS A 697 -8.71 12.59 14.31
N ARG A 698 -9.34 11.56 13.74
CA ARG A 698 -8.70 10.56 12.86
C ARG A 698 -8.15 11.25 11.59
N LEU A 699 -8.94 12.12 10.97
CA LEU A 699 -8.56 12.95 9.81
C LEU A 699 -7.42 13.95 10.13
N ASN A 700 -7.39 14.54 11.33
CA ASN A 700 -6.32 15.46 11.74
C ASN A 700 -5.02 14.73 12.14
N GLU A 701 -5.09 13.61 12.85
CA GLU A 701 -3.94 12.97 13.48
C GLU A 701 -3.34 11.84 12.63
N THR A 702 -4.18 10.96 12.07
CA THR A 702 -3.78 9.70 11.42
C THR A 702 -4.61 9.48 10.14
N ALA A 703 -4.49 10.41 9.19
CA ALA A 703 -5.28 10.41 7.96
C ALA A 703 -5.06 9.14 7.10
N MET A 704 -3.85 8.54 7.14
CA MET A 704 -3.56 7.24 6.50
C MET A 704 -4.43 6.07 6.99
N ALA A 705 -5.09 6.19 8.15
CA ALA A 705 -6.02 5.16 8.61
C ALA A 705 -7.35 5.17 7.83
N VAL A 706 -7.73 6.30 7.19
CA VAL A 706 -9.02 6.42 6.49
C VAL A 706 -8.87 7.07 5.10
N PRO A 707 -8.09 6.48 4.16
CA PRO A 707 -7.81 7.12 2.89
C PRO A 707 -9.06 7.38 2.04
N LEU A 708 -10.03 6.46 2.04
CA LEU A 708 -11.26 6.60 1.26
C LEU A 708 -12.19 7.67 1.87
N MET A 709 -12.19 7.82 3.21
CA MET A 709 -12.86 8.93 3.88
C MET A 709 -12.22 10.28 3.52
N CYS A 710 -10.88 10.36 3.40
CA CYS A 710 -10.19 11.58 3.00
C CYS A 710 -10.60 12.04 1.59
N CYS A 711 -10.78 11.10 0.65
CA CYS A 711 -11.35 11.40 -0.67
C CYS A 711 -12.80 11.91 -0.59
N GLY A 712 -13.66 11.21 0.17
CA GLY A 712 -15.06 11.60 0.37
C GLY A 712 -15.21 12.99 1.00
N ALA A 713 -14.34 13.32 1.96
CA ALA A 713 -14.31 14.60 2.63
C ALA A 713 -14.01 15.76 1.66
N ASP A 714 -13.03 15.59 0.77
CA ASP A 714 -12.71 16.62 -0.22
C ASP A 714 -13.80 16.73 -1.29
N MET A 715 -14.44 15.62 -1.70
CA MET A 715 -15.57 15.65 -2.63
C MET A 715 -16.80 16.38 -2.06
N LEU A 716 -17.14 16.18 -0.78
CA LEU A 716 -18.23 16.90 -0.12
C LEU A 716 -18.01 18.44 -0.13
N ASN A 717 -16.75 18.86 -0.03
CA ASN A 717 -16.34 20.26 -0.03
C ASN A 717 -16.32 20.94 -1.41
N VAL A 718 -16.49 20.20 -2.52
CA VAL A 718 -16.56 20.84 -3.85
C VAL A 718 -17.93 21.54 -3.99
N PRO A 719 -18.00 22.82 -4.43
CA PRO A 719 -19.26 23.57 -4.52
C PRO A 719 -20.35 22.88 -5.37
N SER A 720 -19.93 22.12 -6.38
CA SER A 720 -20.81 21.22 -7.13
C SER A 720 -20.03 20.02 -7.68
N ARG A 721 -20.66 18.84 -7.69
CA ARG A 721 -20.16 17.66 -8.43
C ARG A 721 -20.40 17.89 -9.92
N LYS A 722 -19.46 17.53 -10.79
CA LYS A 722 -19.66 17.62 -12.25
C LYS A 722 -20.77 16.65 -12.63
N GLN A 723 -21.79 17.09 -13.35
CA GLN A 723 -22.86 16.20 -13.85
C GLN A 723 -22.73 16.07 -15.37
N VAL A 724 -22.86 14.85 -15.88
CA VAL A 724 -23.02 14.56 -17.31
C VAL A 724 -24.41 14.00 -17.50
N VAL A 725 -25.31 14.76 -18.12
CA VAL A 725 -26.71 14.36 -18.35
C VAL A 725 -26.84 13.89 -19.79
N LEU A 726 -27.08 12.60 -19.98
CA LEU A 726 -27.32 11.96 -21.27
C LEU A 726 -28.83 11.79 -21.48
N ILE A 727 -29.34 12.24 -22.62
CA ILE A 727 -30.78 12.27 -22.95
C ILE A 727 -30.96 11.63 -24.32
N GLY A 728 -31.79 10.59 -24.42
CA GLY A 728 -32.10 9.92 -25.69
C GLY A 728 -32.55 8.47 -25.50
N ASP A 729 -32.85 7.80 -26.61
CA ASP A 729 -33.22 6.38 -26.64
C ASP A 729 -32.05 5.49 -26.20
N LYS A 730 -32.23 4.79 -25.08
CA LYS A 730 -31.22 3.91 -24.48
C LYS A 730 -30.90 2.67 -25.32
N SER A 731 -31.78 2.27 -26.23
CA SER A 731 -31.55 1.15 -27.15
C SER A 731 -30.67 1.52 -28.35
N SER A 732 -30.40 2.81 -28.58
CA SER A 732 -29.59 3.27 -29.70
C SER A 732 -28.08 3.06 -29.49
N SER A 733 -27.38 2.65 -30.55
CA SER A 733 -25.92 2.47 -30.53
C SER A 733 -25.14 3.77 -30.28
N LEU A 734 -25.72 4.92 -30.67
CA LEU A 734 -25.18 6.24 -30.33
C LEU A 734 -25.22 6.48 -28.82
N PHE A 735 -26.28 6.08 -28.14
CA PHE A 735 -26.40 6.24 -26.68
C PHE A 735 -25.35 5.40 -25.95
N GLU A 736 -25.18 4.13 -26.34
CA GLU A 736 -24.11 3.28 -25.82
C GLU A 736 -22.72 3.90 -26.01
N SER A 737 -22.48 4.54 -27.15
CA SER A 737 -21.20 5.21 -27.47
C SER A 737 -20.98 6.49 -26.65
N MET A 738 -22.04 7.28 -26.45
CA MET A 738 -22.04 8.50 -25.61
C MET A 738 -21.81 8.16 -24.13
N LEU A 739 -22.42 7.09 -23.63
CA LEU A 739 -22.22 6.60 -22.27
C LEU A 739 -20.78 6.08 -22.06
N ALA A 740 -20.22 5.36 -23.02
CA ALA A 740 -18.81 4.97 -22.99
C ALA A 740 -17.88 6.18 -22.96
N ALA A 741 -18.15 7.21 -23.78
CA ALA A 741 -17.37 8.46 -23.76
C ALA A 741 -17.49 9.24 -22.44
N ALA A 742 -18.67 9.24 -21.80
CA ALA A 742 -18.86 9.84 -20.49
C ALA A 742 -17.95 9.21 -19.41
N HIS A 743 -17.67 7.90 -19.51
CA HIS A 743 -16.82 7.14 -18.57
C HIS A 743 -15.35 6.98 -19.00
N LYS A 744 -15.00 7.39 -20.23
CA LYS A 744 -13.65 7.24 -20.80
C LYS A 744 -12.56 8.05 -20.07
N SER A 745 -12.90 8.99 -19.18
CA SER A 745 -11.95 9.76 -18.36
C SER A 745 -12.17 9.58 -16.86
N TYR A 746 -11.05 9.40 -16.13
CA TYR A 746 -11.04 9.27 -14.67
C TYR A 746 -11.45 10.59 -14.00
N ASP A 747 -12.63 10.58 -13.38
CA ASP A 747 -13.14 11.69 -12.61
C ASP A 747 -14.04 11.19 -11.47
N PRO A 748 -13.51 10.92 -10.26
CA PRO A 748 -14.32 10.54 -9.11
C PRO A 748 -15.33 11.61 -8.67
N ASN A 749 -15.12 12.89 -9.04
CA ASN A 749 -16.03 13.99 -8.74
C ASN A 749 -17.00 14.30 -9.91
N LYS A 750 -17.42 13.25 -10.63
CA LYS A 750 -18.36 13.28 -11.75
C LYS A 750 -19.52 12.31 -11.51
N THR A 751 -20.74 12.78 -11.68
CA THR A 751 -21.97 11.98 -11.76
C THR A 751 -22.35 11.80 -13.23
N VAL A 752 -22.65 10.59 -13.66
CA VAL A 752 -23.31 10.34 -14.95
C VAL A 752 -24.78 10.06 -14.70
N ILE A 753 -25.64 10.87 -15.32
CA ILE A 753 -27.08 10.80 -15.24
C ILE A 753 -27.59 10.49 -16.64
N HIS A 754 -28.48 9.52 -16.79
CA HIS A 754 -28.96 9.13 -18.10
C HIS A 754 -30.47 8.86 -18.10
N VAL A 755 -31.16 9.48 -19.05
CA VAL A 755 -32.62 9.57 -19.08
C VAL A 755 -33.12 9.19 -20.46
N ASP A 756 -34.07 8.24 -20.53
CA ASP A 756 -34.85 8.00 -21.73
C ASP A 756 -36.19 8.74 -21.63
N PRO A 757 -36.42 9.82 -22.41
CA PRO A 757 -37.68 10.57 -22.35
C PRO A 757 -38.90 9.80 -22.85
N ASN A 758 -38.71 8.68 -23.56
CA ASN A 758 -39.81 7.79 -23.96
C ASN A 758 -40.21 6.83 -22.82
N ASN A 759 -39.34 6.64 -21.82
CA ASN A 759 -39.65 5.85 -20.64
C ASN A 759 -40.42 6.68 -19.60
N ALA A 760 -41.74 6.50 -19.58
CA ALA A 760 -42.63 7.21 -18.66
C ALA A 760 -42.38 6.89 -17.17
N GLU A 761 -41.71 5.79 -16.82
CA GLU A 761 -41.30 5.50 -15.44
C GLU A 761 -40.08 6.32 -15.04
N GLU A 762 -39.05 6.38 -15.89
CA GLU A 762 -37.87 7.23 -15.67
C GLU A 762 -38.24 8.71 -15.56
N MET A 763 -39.10 9.20 -16.45
CA MET A 763 -39.54 10.59 -16.39
C MET A 763 -40.27 10.92 -15.09
N ARG A 764 -41.16 10.04 -14.60
CA ARG A 764 -41.82 10.20 -13.29
C ARG A 764 -40.85 10.12 -12.12
N PHE A 765 -39.85 9.25 -12.19
CA PHE A 765 -38.78 9.18 -11.18
C PHE A 765 -38.03 10.52 -11.10
N TRP A 766 -37.61 11.08 -12.24
CA TRP A 766 -36.88 12.35 -12.26
C TRP A 766 -37.76 13.54 -11.87
N GLU A 767 -39.03 13.58 -12.29
CA GLU A 767 -39.98 14.61 -11.83
C GLU A 767 -40.16 14.62 -10.31
N THR A 768 -40.08 13.46 -9.67
CA THR A 768 -40.23 13.29 -8.22
C THR A 768 -38.94 13.60 -7.45
N ASN A 769 -37.78 13.22 -7.99
CA ASN A 769 -36.50 13.23 -7.26
C ASN A 769 -35.52 14.33 -7.69
N ASN A 770 -35.64 14.85 -8.92
CA ASN A 770 -34.79 15.91 -9.46
C ASN A 770 -35.46 16.63 -10.65
N ASP A 771 -36.36 17.55 -10.32
CA ASP A 771 -37.14 18.41 -11.24
C ASP A 771 -36.28 19.04 -12.36
N LYS A 772 -35.06 19.47 -12.04
CA LYS A 772 -34.10 20.06 -12.99
C LYS A 772 -33.65 19.06 -14.06
N ILE A 773 -33.39 17.81 -13.69
CA ILE A 773 -33.04 16.74 -14.65
C ILE A 773 -34.24 16.40 -15.54
N ALA A 774 -35.44 16.32 -14.97
CA ALA A 774 -36.66 16.12 -15.76
C ALA A 774 -36.92 17.27 -16.74
N LEU A 775 -36.68 18.52 -16.33
CA LEU A 775 -36.78 19.69 -17.21
C LEU A 775 -35.72 19.67 -18.31
N MET A 776 -34.46 19.37 -17.97
CA MET A 776 -33.38 19.22 -18.96
C MET A 776 -33.71 18.15 -20.01
N ALA A 777 -34.20 16.99 -19.57
CA ALA A 777 -34.63 15.90 -20.45
C ALA A 777 -35.75 16.36 -21.40
N LYS A 778 -36.82 16.98 -20.88
CA LYS A 778 -37.93 17.50 -21.70
C LYS A 778 -37.50 18.58 -22.69
N SER A 779 -36.65 19.51 -22.27
CA SER A 779 -36.27 20.68 -23.09
C SER A 779 -35.22 20.40 -24.16
N ASN A 780 -34.45 19.30 -24.03
CA ASN A 780 -33.38 18.96 -24.97
C ASN A 780 -33.65 17.65 -25.75
N TYR A 781 -34.76 16.96 -25.50
CA TYR A 781 -35.11 15.77 -26.25
C TYR A 781 -35.41 16.10 -27.73
N ALA A 782 -34.84 15.29 -28.62
CA ALA A 782 -35.20 15.25 -30.02
C ALA A 782 -35.24 13.78 -30.47
N PRO A 783 -36.27 13.34 -31.22
CA PRO A 783 -36.27 12.03 -31.85
C PRO A 783 -34.99 11.81 -32.67
N ASP A 784 -34.53 10.56 -32.70
CA ASP A 784 -33.32 10.11 -33.43
C ASP A 784 -32.00 10.79 -33.02
N LYS A 785 -31.95 11.47 -31.87
CA LYS A 785 -30.73 12.08 -31.32
C LYS A 785 -30.45 11.65 -29.89
N VAL A 786 -29.15 11.61 -29.58
CA VAL A 786 -28.66 11.60 -28.20
C VAL A 786 -28.06 12.97 -27.91
N VAL A 787 -28.27 13.45 -26.69
CA VAL A 787 -27.81 14.76 -26.24
C VAL A 787 -27.06 14.60 -24.92
N ALA A 788 -25.86 15.16 -24.84
CA ALA A 788 -25.13 15.27 -23.59
C ALA A 788 -25.01 16.73 -23.15
N LEU A 789 -25.28 16.97 -21.86
CA LEU A 789 -25.06 18.24 -21.17
C LEU A 789 -24.00 18.01 -20.09
N VAL A 790 -22.93 18.82 -20.06
CA VAL A 790 -21.93 18.78 -18.98
C VAL A 790 -22.14 19.99 -18.09
N CYS A 791 -22.65 19.75 -16.88
CA CYS A 791 -22.98 20.76 -15.89
C CYS A 791 -21.94 20.80 -14.76
N ARG A 792 -21.51 22.01 -14.40
CA ARG A 792 -20.53 22.31 -13.36
C ARG A 792 -20.74 23.73 -12.86
N ASP A 793 -20.59 23.95 -11.55
CA ASP A 793 -20.67 25.26 -10.89
C ASP A 793 -21.98 25.99 -11.26
N PHE A 794 -23.08 25.22 -11.16
CA PHE A 794 -24.47 25.61 -11.48
C PHE A 794 -24.73 26.06 -12.92
N THR A 795 -23.77 25.84 -13.83
CA THR A 795 -23.84 26.19 -15.25
C THR A 795 -23.68 24.94 -16.11
N CYS A 796 -24.36 24.85 -17.26
CA CYS A 796 -24.19 23.74 -18.21
C CYS A 796 -23.50 24.21 -19.49
N SER A 797 -22.72 23.33 -20.11
CA SER A 797 -22.19 23.50 -21.47
C SER A 797 -23.31 23.62 -22.51
N PRO A 798 -23.00 24.10 -23.73
CA PRO A 798 -23.83 23.81 -24.88
C PRO A 798 -24.06 22.28 -25.04
N PRO A 799 -25.20 21.85 -25.60
CA PRO A 799 -25.46 20.45 -25.87
C PRO A 799 -24.47 19.88 -26.91
N VAL A 800 -24.02 18.65 -26.70
CA VAL A 800 -23.21 17.90 -27.67
C VAL A 800 -23.89 16.59 -28.07
N HIS A 801 -23.66 16.13 -29.29
CA HIS A 801 -24.42 15.05 -29.94
C HIS A 801 -23.56 13.85 -30.38
N ASP A 802 -22.25 13.91 -30.17
CA ASP A 802 -21.30 12.88 -30.58
C ASP A 802 -20.27 12.57 -29.47
N PRO A 803 -19.71 11.34 -29.45
CA PRO A 803 -18.83 10.87 -28.37
C PRO A 803 -17.52 11.67 -28.26
N ASP A 804 -16.96 12.14 -29.38
CA ASP A 804 -15.66 12.81 -29.41
C ASP A 804 -15.75 14.26 -28.89
N SER A 805 -16.84 14.97 -29.22
CA SER A 805 -17.19 16.25 -28.63
C SER A 805 -17.40 16.14 -27.13
N LEU A 806 -18.11 15.10 -26.66
CA LEU A 806 -18.29 14.85 -25.22
C LEU A 806 -16.95 14.56 -24.53
N GLN A 807 -16.12 13.68 -25.10
CA GLN A 807 -14.80 13.38 -24.54
C GLN A 807 -13.92 14.64 -24.49
N SER A 808 -13.93 15.46 -25.56
CA SER A 808 -13.17 16.71 -25.64
C SER A 808 -13.62 17.72 -24.59
N LEU A 809 -14.94 17.87 -24.39
CA LEU A 809 -15.55 18.72 -23.37
C LEU A 809 -15.21 18.26 -21.94
N LEU A 810 -15.17 16.94 -21.69
CA LEU A 810 -14.75 16.38 -20.41
C LEU A 810 -13.24 16.49 -20.14
N SER A 811 -12.44 16.64 -21.20
CA SER A 811 -10.97 16.76 -21.13
C SER A 811 -10.49 18.22 -21.07
N ASN A 812 -11.23 19.14 -21.67
CA ASN A 812 -10.88 20.56 -21.72
C ASN A 812 -11.16 21.28 -20.39
N ARG A 813 -10.12 21.94 -19.85
CA ARG A 813 -10.28 22.90 -18.76
C ARG A 813 -10.90 24.20 -19.28
N TYR A 814 -12.22 24.26 -19.39
CA TYR A 814 -12.90 25.52 -19.67
C TYR A 814 -12.73 26.49 -18.50
N SER A 815 -11.87 27.50 -18.70
CA SER A 815 -11.83 28.69 -17.87
C SER A 815 -13.15 29.46 -18.05
N VAL A 816 -13.89 29.68 -16.97
CA VAL A 816 -15.12 30.48 -16.99
C VAL A 816 -14.76 31.92 -17.35
N GLN A 817 -15.11 32.33 -18.57
CA GLN A 817 -14.82 33.64 -19.09
C GLN A 817 -15.98 34.58 -18.75
N PHE A 818 -15.85 35.35 -17.66
CA PHE A 818 -16.78 36.44 -17.40
C PHE A 818 -16.65 37.52 -18.48
N SER A 819 -17.79 38.01 -18.95
CA SER A 819 -17.86 38.92 -20.09
C SER A 819 -17.29 40.30 -19.78
N LEU A 820 -16.27 40.71 -20.53
CA LEU A 820 -16.18 42.09 -21.00
C LEU A 820 -16.06 42.05 -22.53
N GLY A 821 -17.21 42.20 -23.19
CA GLY A 821 -17.26 42.31 -24.65
C GLY A 821 -16.79 43.68 -25.12
N GLN A 822 -16.67 43.82 -26.44
CA GLN A 822 -16.33 45.04 -27.17
C GLN A 822 -14.89 45.54 -26.98
N HIS A 823 -13.98 45.03 -27.81
CA HIS A 823 -13.50 45.89 -28.91
C HIS A 823 -12.90 45.08 -30.08
N LEU A 824 -13.18 45.58 -31.28
CA LEU A 824 -12.44 45.34 -32.54
C LEU A 824 -12.51 43.91 -33.11
N ALA A 825 -13.58 43.68 -33.86
CA ALA A 825 -13.47 42.90 -35.08
C ALA A 825 -12.45 43.54 -36.02
N ASN A 826 -11.49 42.76 -36.55
CA ASN A 826 -11.08 42.87 -37.95
C ASN A 826 -10.15 41.74 -38.42
N PHE A 827 -10.40 41.31 -39.66
CA PHE A 827 -9.54 40.52 -40.56
C PHE A 827 -9.09 39.11 -40.17
N SER A 828 -9.83 38.15 -40.73
CA SER A 828 -9.33 36.84 -41.14
C SER A 828 -8.20 36.92 -42.17
N SER A 829 -7.06 36.28 -41.89
CA SER A 829 -6.48 35.20 -42.72
C SER A 829 -5.02 34.96 -42.35
N LEU A 830 -4.70 33.73 -41.92
CA LEU A 830 -3.38 33.09 -42.06
C LEU A 830 -3.47 31.65 -41.56
N GLN A 831 -3.30 30.69 -42.47
CA GLN A 831 -3.03 29.30 -42.11
C GLN A 831 -1.56 29.14 -41.68
N ASN A 832 -1.29 28.04 -40.97
CA ASN A 832 -0.01 27.54 -40.48
C ASN A 832 0.48 28.13 -39.15
N ALA A 833 0.03 27.50 -38.06
CA ALA A 833 0.57 27.68 -36.73
C ALA A 833 0.58 26.35 -35.96
N GLU A 834 1.71 25.67 -35.93
CA GLU A 834 2.10 24.84 -34.77
C GLU A 834 3.29 25.49 -34.08
N SER A 835 2.98 26.43 -33.18
CA SER A 835 3.91 26.84 -32.12
C SER A 835 3.13 27.05 -30.82
N THR A 836 3.69 26.54 -29.73
CA THR A 836 3.02 26.40 -28.45
C THR A 836 2.79 27.74 -27.75
N LYS A 837 1.52 28.04 -27.41
CA LYS A 837 1.16 29.27 -26.67
C LYS A 837 1.56 29.19 -25.20
N TYR A 838 2.76 29.69 -24.90
CA TYR A 838 3.07 30.31 -23.61
C TYR A 838 2.77 31.82 -23.66
N PRO A 839 2.70 32.55 -22.52
CA PRO A 839 2.48 33.99 -22.53
C PRO A 839 3.52 34.73 -23.42
N PRO A 840 3.12 35.72 -24.24
CA PRO A 840 3.99 36.31 -25.26
C PRO A 840 5.35 36.81 -24.73
N GLU A 841 5.36 37.37 -23.52
CA GLU A 841 6.52 37.98 -22.87
C GLU A 841 7.58 36.96 -22.35
N LYS A 842 7.28 35.65 -22.37
CA LYS A 842 8.20 34.62 -21.81
C LYS A 842 8.54 33.48 -22.76
N GLY A 843 7.93 33.42 -23.94
CA GLY A 843 8.22 32.39 -24.95
C GLY A 843 9.70 32.37 -25.36
N LEU A 844 10.29 33.54 -25.63
CA LEU A 844 11.69 33.71 -26.03
C LEU A 844 12.68 33.22 -24.96
N VAL A 845 12.43 33.52 -23.68
CA VAL A 845 13.32 33.11 -22.59
C VAL A 845 13.25 31.61 -22.34
N VAL A 846 12.05 31.00 -22.39
CA VAL A 846 11.89 29.55 -22.21
C VAL A 846 12.49 28.77 -23.37
N SER A 847 12.26 29.18 -24.63
CA SER A 847 12.85 28.51 -25.80
C SER A 847 14.38 28.61 -25.81
N PHE A 848 14.94 29.77 -25.44
CA PHE A 848 16.39 29.94 -25.29
C PHE A 848 16.98 29.02 -24.21
N LEU A 849 16.34 28.91 -23.04
CA LEU A 849 16.82 28.07 -21.95
C LEU A 849 16.82 26.57 -22.31
N ILE A 850 15.85 26.11 -23.10
CA ILE A 850 15.83 24.72 -23.60
C ILE A 850 16.91 24.55 -24.66
N ASN A 851 16.87 25.36 -25.72
CA ASN A 851 17.65 25.11 -26.94
C ASN A 851 19.14 25.48 -26.82
N SER A 852 19.46 26.57 -26.10
CA SER A 852 20.82 27.14 -26.02
C SER A 852 21.56 26.78 -24.72
N CYS A 853 20.82 26.45 -23.65
CA CYS A 853 21.38 26.07 -22.35
C CYS A 853 21.18 24.60 -21.97
N GLY A 854 20.43 23.82 -22.77
CA GLY A 854 20.21 22.39 -22.53
C GLY A 854 19.46 22.09 -21.23
N LEU A 855 18.50 22.94 -20.83
CA LEU A 855 17.61 22.66 -19.69
C LEU A 855 16.43 21.80 -20.14
N SER A 856 15.93 20.94 -19.24
CA SER A 856 14.64 20.28 -19.45
C SER A 856 13.51 21.33 -19.54
N PRO A 857 12.38 21.06 -20.22
CA PRO A 857 11.25 22.00 -20.25
C PRO A 857 10.75 22.41 -18.86
N LYS A 858 10.79 21.49 -17.87
CA LYS A 858 10.47 21.77 -16.46
C LYS A 858 11.46 22.77 -15.85
N ASP A 859 12.76 22.53 -16.03
CA ASP A 859 13.82 23.40 -15.51
C ASP A 859 13.83 24.77 -16.18
N ALA A 860 13.62 24.83 -17.50
CA ALA A 860 13.56 26.08 -18.26
C ALA A 860 12.41 26.99 -17.81
N VAL A 861 11.23 26.43 -17.51
CA VAL A 861 10.09 27.19 -16.94
C VAL A 861 10.36 27.63 -15.49
N ALA A 862 11.07 26.81 -14.69
CA ALA A 862 11.47 27.22 -13.33
C ALA A 862 12.59 28.29 -13.33
N ALA A 863 13.45 28.27 -14.34
CA ALA A 863 14.53 29.23 -14.53
C ALA A 863 14.02 30.58 -15.09
N SER A 864 13.10 30.57 -16.07
CA SER A 864 12.51 31.77 -16.68
C SER A 864 11.65 32.61 -15.71
N LYS A 865 11.24 32.04 -14.57
CA LYS A 865 10.65 32.82 -13.46
C LYS A 865 11.66 33.75 -12.77
N ARG A 866 12.96 33.50 -12.92
CA ARG A 866 14.04 34.20 -12.19
C ARG A 866 14.93 35.06 -13.08
N VAL A 867 14.87 34.92 -14.41
CA VAL A 867 15.62 35.71 -15.41
C VAL A 867 14.69 36.16 -16.53
N HIS A 868 14.97 37.34 -17.08
CA HIS A 868 14.26 37.92 -18.22
C HIS A 868 15.26 38.71 -19.08
N PHE A 869 15.07 38.69 -20.40
CA PHE A 869 15.85 39.43 -21.39
C PHE A 869 15.05 39.52 -22.69
N ASP A 870 15.16 40.64 -23.39
CA ASP A 870 14.41 40.93 -24.62
C ASP A 870 15.10 40.40 -25.88
N SER A 871 16.41 40.13 -25.80
CA SER A 871 17.24 39.57 -26.87
C SER A 871 18.18 38.49 -26.33
N PRO A 872 18.47 37.42 -27.10
CA PRO A 872 19.45 36.39 -26.74
C PRO A 872 20.91 36.86 -26.78
N ASP A 873 21.23 38.08 -27.22
CA ASP A 873 22.62 38.56 -27.38
C ASP A 873 23.45 38.45 -26.08
N LYS A 874 22.99 39.08 -24.99
CA LYS A 874 23.69 39.04 -23.68
C LYS A 874 23.78 37.61 -23.10
N PRO A 875 22.71 36.79 -23.14
CA PRO A 875 22.80 35.37 -22.82
C PRO A 875 23.82 34.60 -23.66
N ASN A 876 23.89 34.83 -24.98
CA ASN A 876 24.85 34.19 -25.86
C ASN A 876 26.29 34.60 -25.53
N ASP A 877 26.54 35.89 -25.29
CA ASP A 877 27.83 36.39 -24.82
C ASP A 877 28.23 35.72 -23.50
N PHE A 878 27.30 35.61 -22.54
CA PHE A 878 27.54 34.94 -21.26
C PHE A 878 27.90 33.46 -21.43
N LEU A 879 27.13 32.70 -22.22
CA LEU A 879 27.40 31.28 -22.50
C LEU A 879 28.73 31.10 -23.24
N GLY A 880 29.01 31.95 -24.22
CA GLY A 880 30.30 32.00 -24.93
C GLY A 880 31.47 32.31 -24.01
N GLY A 881 31.28 33.23 -23.05
CA GLY A 881 32.25 33.53 -22.00
C GLY A 881 32.54 32.35 -21.08
N LEU A 882 31.52 31.59 -20.66
CA LEU A 882 31.73 30.35 -19.89
C LEU A 882 32.47 29.28 -20.69
N ARG A 883 32.11 29.07 -21.97
CA ARG A 883 32.80 28.13 -22.87
C ARG A 883 34.28 28.51 -23.05
N LYS A 884 34.59 29.80 -23.27
CA LYS A 884 35.97 30.33 -23.31
C LYS A 884 36.77 30.09 -22.01
N GLN A 885 36.10 29.89 -20.87
CA GLN A 885 36.76 29.57 -19.59
C GLN A 885 36.90 28.07 -19.30
N GLY A 886 36.46 27.20 -20.22
CA GLY A 886 36.60 25.75 -20.10
C GLY A 886 35.42 25.03 -19.43
N PHE A 887 34.28 25.71 -19.20
CA PHE A 887 33.08 25.04 -18.70
C PHE A 887 32.45 24.13 -19.77
N THR A 888 32.07 22.92 -19.37
CA THR A 888 31.36 21.95 -20.22
C THR A 888 29.85 22.20 -20.24
N GLU A 889 29.14 21.79 -21.29
CA GLU A 889 27.67 21.98 -21.39
C GLU A 889 26.87 21.47 -20.17
N PRO A 890 27.16 20.30 -19.56
CA PRO A 890 26.49 19.86 -18.33
C PRO A 890 26.74 20.78 -17.12
N GLN A 891 27.91 21.42 -17.06
CA GLN A 891 28.24 22.39 -16.01
C GLN A 891 27.52 23.73 -16.27
N ILE A 892 27.44 24.17 -17.52
CA ILE A 892 26.69 25.36 -17.95
C ILE A 892 25.20 25.19 -17.66
N SER A 893 24.60 24.06 -18.05
CA SER A 893 23.19 23.73 -17.76
C SER A 893 22.90 23.77 -16.24
N ARG A 894 23.79 23.21 -15.41
CA ARG A 894 23.70 23.28 -13.93
C ARG A 894 23.76 24.73 -13.41
N ILE A 895 24.72 25.53 -13.90
CA ILE A 895 24.86 26.95 -13.51
C ILE A 895 23.60 27.74 -13.87
N VAL A 896 23.08 27.58 -15.09
CA VAL A 896 21.91 28.30 -15.59
C VAL A 896 20.63 27.87 -14.86
N ARG A 897 20.44 26.58 -14.59
CA ARG A 897 19.30 26.08 -13.82
C ARG A 897 19.31 26.64 -12.39
N ASP A 898 20.45 26.60 -11.72
CA ASP A 898 20.52 26.94 -10.30
C ASP A 898 20.58 28.47 -10.08
N GLN A 899 21.26 29.23 -10.97
CA GLN A 899 21.35 30.71 -10.95
C GLN A 899 21.05 31.37 -12.31
N PRO A 900 19.78 31.38 -12.77
CA PRO A 900 19.40 31.87 -14.11
C PRO A 900 19.76 33.34 -14.37
N ARG A 901 19.78 34.16 -13.31
CA ARG A 901 20.05 35.61 -13.38
C ARG A 901 21.43 35.96 -13.94
N LEU A 902 22.38 35.02 -13.92
CA LEU A 902 23.72 35.26 -14.46
C LEU A 902 23.72 35.42 -15.98
N LEU A 903 22.72 34.90 -16.71
CA LEU A 903 22.61 35.03 -18.17
C LEU A 903 22.56 36.49 -18.68
N THR A 904 22.21 37.46 -17.83
CA THR A 904 22.19 38.89 -18.22
C THR A 904 23.47 39.64 -17.83
N TRP A 905 24.46 38.94 -17.25
CA TRP A 905 25.71 39.54 -16.77
C TRP A 905 26.79 39.47 -17.85
N ASN A 906 27.67 40.49 -17.89
CA ASN A 906 28.86 40.41 -18.72
C ASN A 906 29.88 39.41 -18.10
N PRO A 907 30.26 38.33 -18.81
CA PRO A 907 31.12 37.29 -18.24
C PRO A 907 32.56 37.77 -18.00
N GLU A 908 33.11 38.62 -18.87
CA GLU A 908 34.47 39.14 -18.75
C GLU A 908 34.61 40.10 -17.55
N LYS A 909 33.56 40.87 -17.25
CA LYS A 909 33.53 41.81 -16.11
C LYS A 909 33.20 41.14 -14.78
N PHE A 910 32.31 40.14 -14.75
CA PHE A 910 31.75 39.63 -13.49
C PHE A 910 32.06 38.16 -13.16
N ILE A 911 32.45 37.34 -14.14
CA ILE A 911 32.73 35.91 -13.95
C ILE A 911 34.23 35.64 -14.02
N LEU A 912 34.89 36.15 -15.06
CA LEU A 912 36.32 35.95 -15.29
C LEU A 912 37.19 36.37 -14.09
N PRO A 913 36.98 37.53 -13.42
CA PRO A 913 37.80 37.90 -12.27
C PRO A 913 37.64 36.93 -11.08
N LYS A 914 36.46 36.34 -10.90
CA LYS A 914 36.18 35.37 -9.83
C LYS A 914 36.84 34.03 -10.10
N ILE A 915 36.78 33.54 -11.34
CA ILE A 915 37.48 32.31 -11.74
C ILE A 915 39.00 32.50 -11.66
N GLN A 916 39.53 33.63 -12.15
CA GLN A 916 40.95 33.96 -12.00
C GLN A 916 41.37 34.12 -10.54
N PHE A 917 40.53 34.74 -9.69
CA PHE A 917 40.76 34.81 -8.26
C PHE A 917 40.87 33.42 -7.64
N PHE A 918 39.90 32.53 -7.84
CA PHE A 918 39.98 31.16 -7.28
C PHE A 918 41.19 30.39 -7.82
N ARG A 919 41.51 30.48 -9.13
CA ARG A 919 42.71 29.86 -9.73
C ARG A 919 44.02 30.39 -9.11
N ARG A 920 44.12 31.69 -8.78
CA ARG A 920 45.32 32.29 -8.16
C ARG A 920 45.39 32.06 -6.65
N SER A 921 44.24 32.05 -5.97
CA SER A 921 44.13 32.01 -4.52
C SER A 921 44.07 30.61 -3.91
N LEU A 922 43.82 29.56 -4.71
CA LEU A 922 43.71 28.17 -4.29
C LEU A 922 44.71 27.31 -5.07
N VAL A 923 45.99 27.53 -4.80
CA VAL A 923 47.12 26.96 -5.57
C VAL A 923 47.14 25.43 -5.53
N GLY A 924 46.63 24.80 -4.46
CA GLY A 924 46.49 23.35 -4.34
C GLY A 924 45.26 22.75 -5.04
N VAL A 925 44.38 23.57 -5.64
CA VAL A 925 43.17 23.11 -6.34
C VAL A 925 43.38 23.16 -7.84
N SER A 926 43.17 22.03 -8.53
CA SER A 926 43.32 21.99 -9.99
C SER A 926 42.29 22.89 -10.68
N GLU A 927 42.66 23.44 -11.84
CA GLU A 927 41.77 24.28 -12.65
C GLU A 927 40.42 23.58 -12.95
N LYS A 928 40.46 22.27 -13.21
CA LYS A 928 39.28 21.44 -13.43
C LYS A 928 38.38 21.38 -12.18
N ASP A 929 38.97 21.26 -11.00
CA ASP A 929 38.23 21.18 -9.74
C ASP A 929 37.66 22.53 -9.31
N VAL A 930 38.32 23.64 -9.66
CA VAL A 930 37.75 25.00 -9.54
C VAL A 930 36.48 25.12 -10.38
N LEU A 931 36.54 24.76 -11.67
CA LEU A 931 35.39 24.83 -12.58
C LEU A 931 34.25 23.89 -12.14
N ASP A 932 34.57 22.64 -11.77
CA ASP A 932 33.56 21.70 -11.29
C ASP A 932 32.90 22.16 -9.98
N THR A 933 33.68 22.63 -9.01
CA THR A 933 33.17 23.12 -7.72
C THR A 933 32.30 24.36 -7.92
N VAL A 934 32.71 25.31 -8.75
CA VAL A 934 31.89 26.49 -9.08
C VAL A 934 30.62 26.10 -9.84
N SER A 935 30.65 25.06 -10.68
CA SER A 935 29.44 24.53 -11.31
C SER A 935 28.48 23.85 -10.33
N ARG A 936 29.01 23.12 -9.33
CA ARG A 936 28.23 22.49 -8.26
C ARG A 936 27.65 23.51 -7.28
N PHE A 937 28.30 24.66 -7.13
CA PHE A 937 27.90 25.73 -6.22
C PHE A 937 27.88 27.11 -6.91
N PRO A 938 26.94 27.38 -7.85
CA PRO A 938 26.93 28.62 -8.64
C PRO A 938 26.69 29.90 -7.82
N CYS A 939 26.36 29.79 -6.53
CA CYS A 939 26.31 30.92 -5.59
C CYS A 939 27.65 31.65 -5.44
N PHE A 940 28.78 31.00 -5.74
CA PHE A 940 30.09 31.69 -5.83
C PHE A 940 30.09 32.72 -6.96
N LEU A 941 29.52 32.41 -8.12
CA LEU A 941 29.44 33.36 -9.24
C LEU A 941 28.53 34.56 -8.94
N ALA A 942 27.48 34.35 -8.16
CA ALA A 942 26.53 35.40 -7.76
C ALA A 942 27.03 36.32 -6.61
N SER A 943 28.08 35.93 -5.87
CA SER A 943 28.60 36.69 -4.72
C SER A 943 29.56 37.79 -5.14
N SER A 944 29.65 38.90 -4.38
CA SER A 944 30.67 39.95 -4.62
C SER A 944 32.08 39.40 -4.40
N LEU A 945 33.03 39.78 -5.26
CA LEU A 945 34.43 39.38 -5.11
C LEU A 945 35.06 40.14 -3.94
N GLU A 946 35.23 41.45 -4.12
CA GLU A 946 35.89 42.39 -3.20
C GLU A 946 35.24 42.47 -1.81
N HIS A 947 33.91 42.44 -1.73
CA HIS A 947 33.19 42.61 -0.45
C HIS A 947 32.80 41.29 0.23
N LYS A 948 33.13 40.14 -0.36
CA LYS A 948 32.70 38.85 0.20
C LYS A 948 33.65 37.71 -0.06
N LEU A 949 33.85 37.31 -1.32
CA LEU A 949 34.63 36.10 -1.61
C LEU A 949 36.11 36.25 -1.21
N GLU A 950 36.72 37.39 -1.50
CA GLU A 950 38.12 37.65 -1.22
C GLU A 950 38.40 37.82 0.29
N PRO A 951 37.73 38.73 1.03
CA PRO A 951 37.85 38.81 2.48
C PRO A 951 37.55 37.48 3.20
N ASN A 952 36.54 36.73 2.74
CA ASN A 952 36.19 35.45 3.37
C ASN A 952 37.24 34.38 3.14
N LEU A 953 37.83 34.33 1.94
CA LEU A 953 38.85 33.32 1.62
C LEU A 953 40.15 33.62 2.36
N ASP A 954 40.57 34.88 2.41
CA ASP A 954 41.82 35.26 3.10
C ASP A 954 41.71 35.14 4.61
N TYR A 955 40.55 35.48 5.21
CA TYR A 955 40.31 35.18 6.62
C TYR A 955 40.39 33.67 6.91
N LEU A 956 39.77 32.82 6.08
CA LEU A 956 39.84 31.37 6.25
C LEU A 956 41.27 30.82 6.06
N LYS A 957 42.03 31.30 5.08
CA LYS A 957 43.46 30.95 4.91
C LYS A 957 44.26 31.26 6.17
N ASN A 958 44.09 32.46 6.73
CA ASN A 958 44.79 32.89 7.95
C ASN A 958 44.35 32.07 9.18
N LEU A 959 43.09 31.64 9.25
CA LEU A 959 42.50 30.98 10.41
C LEU A 959 42.72 29.47 10.45
N VAL A 960 42.57 28.78 9.32
CA VAL A 960 42.66 27.31 9.24
C VAL A 960 43.77 26.79 8.32
N GLY A 961 44.50 27.69 7.66
CA GLY A 961 45.55 27.37 6.69
C GLY A 961 45.00 27.18 5.26
N PRO A 962 45.89 27.26 4.25
CA PRO A 962 45.51 27.17 2.83
C PRO A 962 44.83 25.83 2.50
N GLU A 963 45.46 24.69 2.83
CA GLU A 963 44.94 23.33 2.54
C GLU A 963 43.52 23.08 3.08
N THR A 964 43.23 23.59 4.28
CA THR A 964 41.90 23.44 4.89
C THR A 964 40.87 24.34 4.21
N THR A 965 41.29 25.52 3.75
CA THR A 965 40.45 26.47 2.99
C THR A 965 40.12 25.93 1.60
N GLU A 966 41.09 25.32 0.93
CA GLU A 966 40.91 24.59 -0.34
C GLU A 966 39.92 23.43 -0.17
N THR A 967 40.05 22.65 0.91
CA THR A 967 39.09 21.58 1.27
C THR A 967 37.68 22.11 1.53
N LEU A 968 37.55 23.28 2.20
CA LEU A 968 36.26 23.93 2.45
C LEU A 968 35.61 24.44 1.15
N PHE A 969 36.40 24.93 0.21
CA PHE A 969 35.95 25.34 -1.13
C PHE A 969 35.43 24.13 -1.92
N LEU A 970 36.21 23.06 -2.07
CA LEU A 970 35.83 21.84 -2.83
C LEU A 970 34.54 21.17 -2.33
N LYS A 971 34.24 21.31 -1.04
CA LYS A 971 33.01 20.82 -0.39
C LYS A 971 31.82 21.80 -0.46
N GLY A 972 31.99 22.98 -1.06
CA GLY A 972 30.93 23.99 -1.19
C GLY A 972 30.50 24.60 0.15
N SER A 973 31.44 24.81 1.07
CA SER A 973 31.10 25.25 2.43
C SER A 973 30.32 26.57 2.44
N ARG A 974 29.22 26.59 3.20
CA ARG A 974 28.38 27.79 3.41
C ARG A 974 29.14 28.95 4.06
N ALA A 975 30.31 28.69 4.68
CA ALA A 975 31.24 29.70 5.21
C ALA A 975 31.53 30.79 4.19
N LEU A 976 31.85 30.37 2.96
CA LEU A 976 32.43 31.21 1.93
C LEU A 976 31.44 32.23 1.35
N PHE A 977 30.13 31.97 1.42
CA PHE A 977 29.12 32.77 0.70
C PHE A 977 27.83 33.11 1.47
N ARG A 978 27.51 32.46 2.62
CA ARG A 978 26.22 32.66 3.31
C ARG A 978 26.30 33.58 4.53
N PHE A 979 27.41 33.59 5.26
CA PHE A 979 27.53 34.33 6.53
C PHE A 979 28.22 35.68 6.33
N ASP A 980 27.87 36.64 7.19
CA ASP A 980 28.65 37.86 7.42
C ASP A 980 29.78 37.51 8.39
N LEU A 981 31.00 37.48 7.89
CA LEU A 981 32.14 37.13 8.74
C LEU A 981 32.45 38.25 9.73
N THR A 982 32.39 39.50 9.30
CA THR A 982 32.72 40.69 10.09
C THR A 982 31.84 40.87 11.32
N SER A 983 30.51 40.75 11.21
CA SER A 983 29.63 41.03 12.35
C SER A 983 29.35 39.85 13.28
N LYS A 984 29.47 38.59 12.79
CA LYS A 984 29.06 37.40 13.57
C LYS A 984 30.13 36.31 13.64
N VAL A 985 30.64 35.85 12.51
CA VAL A 985 31.55 34.69 12.53
C VAL A 985 32.88 35.04 13.20
N ILE A 986 33.51 36.17 12.87
CA ILE A 986 34.79 36.60 13.45
C ILE A 986 34.65 36.81 14.97
N PRO A 987 33.69 37.59 15.50
CA PRO A 987 33.52 37.72 16.96
C PRO A 987 33.28 36.38 17.67
N ASN A 988 32.49 35.49 17.08
CA ASN A 988 32.19 34.18 17.67
C ASN A 988 33.39 33.22 17.62
N MET A 989 34.16 33.22 16.54
CA MET A 989 35.37 32.40 16.40
C MET A 989 36.51 32.90 17.27
N ASN A 990 36.72 34.22 17.34
CA ASN A 990 37.67 34.82 18.27
C ASN A 990 37.30 34.47 19.71
N HIS A 991 36.01 34.53 20.07
CA HIS A 991 35.57 34.12 21.41
C HIS A 991 35.83 32.64 21.72
N LEU A 992 35.65 31.73 20.75
CA LEU A 992 36.06 30.33 20.94
C LEU A 992 37.57 30.19 21.17
N GLN A 993 38.40 31.01 20.50
CA GLN A 993 39.84 31.04 20.73
C GLN A 993 40.20 31.59 22.12
N GLU A 994 39.56 32.69 22.54
CA GLU A 994 39.71 33.30 23.88
C GLU A 994 39.44 32.30 25.01
N ILE A 995 38.40 31.46 24.89
CA ILE A 995 38.05 30.45 25.89
C ILE A 995 38.83 29.13 25.74
N GLY A 996 39.84 29.08 24.87
CA GLY A 996 40.79 27.97 24.76
C GLY A 996 40.38 26.83 23.82
N VAL A 997 39.46 27.04 22.88
CA VAL A 997 39.11 26.02 21.88
C VAL A 997 40.24 25.88 20.85
N PRO A 998 40.87 24.69 20.71
CA PRO A 998 42.06 24.55 19.87
C PRO A 998 41.71 24.57 18.37
N PRO A 999 42.68 24.91 17.49
CA PRO A 999 42.48 24.99 16.05
C PRO A 999 41.84 23.73 15.41
N ALA A 1000 42.12 22.54 15.93
CA ALA A 1000 41.49 21.30 15.44
C ALA A 1000 39.97 21.27 15.67
N CYS A 1001 39.49 21.76 16.81
CA CYS A 1001 38.06 21.86 17.14
C CYS A 1001 37.39 23.00 16.35
N LEU A 1002 38.11 24.09 16.07
CA LEU A 1002 37.65 25.15 15.16
C LEU A 1002 37.53 24.68 13.71
N LYS A 1003 38.44 23.83 13.24
CA LYS A 1003 38.30 23.17 11.92
C LYS A 1003 37.05 22.28 11.89
N LEU A 1004 36.83 21.46 12.93
CA LEU A 1004 35.63 20.62 13.04
C LEU A 1004 34.34 21.45 13.02
N SER A 1005 34.31 22.60 13.71
CA SER A 1005 33.13 23.47 13.77
C SER A 1005 32.73 24.02 12.40
N LEU A 1006 33.71 24.42 11.58
CA LEU A 1006 33.49 24.91 10.21
C LEU A 1006 32.99 23.82 9.25
N PHE A 1007 33.34 22.55 9.46
CA PHE A 1007 32.86 21.44 8.63
C PHE A 1007 31.49 20.88 9.05
N GLN A 1008 31.24 20.73 10.36
CA GLN A 1008 30.06 20.00 10.87
C GLN A 1008 29.04 20.87 11.59
N CYS A 1009 29.46 22.00 12.17
CA CYS A 1009 28.67 22.77 13.13
C CYS A 1009 28.43 24.23 12.71
N ILE A 1010 28.72 24.60 11.46
CA ILE A 1010 28.85 26.00 11.01
C ILE A 1010 27.66 26.92 11.35
N GLY A 1011 26.47 26.35 11.53
CA GLY A 1011 25.29 27.08 12.00
C GLY A 1011 25.37 27.66 13.41
N ILE A 1012 26.38 27.35 14.23
CA ILE A 1012 26.61 28.05 15.51
C ILE A 1012 27.04 29.50 15.29
N PHE A 1013 27.76 29.79 14.20
CA PHE A 1013 28.33 31.10 13.94
C PHE A 1013 27.34 32.12 13.36
N SER A 1014 26.07 31.75 13.21
CA SER A 1014 25.00 32.68 12.81
C SER A 1014 24.26 33.34 13.97
N LEU A 1015 24.55 32.94 15.21
CA LEU A 1015 24.03 33.60 16.42
C LEU A 1015 24.64 34.99 16.60
N GLU A 1016 23.93 35.89 17.29
CA GLU A 1016 24.52 37.18 17.66
C GLU A 1016 25.67 37.00 18.67
N PRO A 1017 26.72 37.84 18.66
CA PRO A 1017 27.89 37.62 19.50
C PRO A 1017 27.62 37.52 21.01
N ASN A 1018 26.60 38.19 21.52
CA ASN A 1018 26.22 38.11 22.93
C ASN A 1018 25.49 36.78 23.24
N GLU A 1019 24.54 36.37 22.39
CA GLU A 1019 23.85 35.06 22.51
C GLU A 1019 24.83 33.89 22.41
N PHE A 1020 25.83 34.02 21.53
CA PHE A 1020 26.88 33.02 21.37
C PHE A 1020 27.79 32.90 22.61
N LYS A 1021 28.18 34.04 23.20
CA LYS A 1021 28.95 34.09 24.45
C LYS A 1021 28.19 33.47 25.61
N GLU A 1022 26.90 33.77 25.75
CA GLU A 1022 26.02 33.17 26.75
C GLU A 1022 25.90 31.65 26.55
N LEU A 1023 25.67 31.19 25.32
CA LEU A 1023 25.63 29.77 24.99
C LEU A 1023 26.96 29.05 25.28
N ALA A 1024 28.10 29.70 24.98
CA ALA A 1024 29.43 29.18 25.27
C ALA A 1024 29.70 29.06 26.78
N GLN A 1025 29.25 30.05 27.56
CA GLN A 1025 29.31 30.01 29.02
C GLN A 1025 28.44 28.89 29.58
N ASN A 1026 27.18 28.79 29.14
CA ASN A 1026 26.25 27.75 29.59
C ASN A 1026 26.78 26.33 29.30
N VAL A 1027 27.39 26.09 28.14
CA VAL A 1027 28.01 24.79 27.81
C VAL A 1027 29.25 24.51 28.66
N ARG A 1028 30.04 25.54 29.02
CA ARG A 1028 31.16 25.41 29.96
C ARG A 1028 30.68 25.04 31.37
N GLU A 1029 29.60 25.68 31.84
CA GLU A 1029 28.97 25.38 33.15
C GLU A 1029 28.34 23.99 33.20
N MET A 1030 27.86 23.45 32.08
CA MET A 1030 27.43 22.04 31.98
C MET A 1030 28.58 21.02 32.09
N GLY A 1031 29.83 21.47 32.20
CA GLY A 1031 31.01 20.61 32.39
C GLY A 1031 31.72 20.19 31.09
N PHE A 1032 31.43 20.84 29.96
CA PHE A 1032 32.20 20.61 28.74
C PHE A 1032 33.53 21.37 28.75
N ASP A 1033 34.60 20.63 28.47
CA ASP A 1033 35.97 21.12 28.36
C ASP A 1033 36.21 21.77 26.98
N PRO A 1034 36.48 23.09 26.89
CA PRO A 1034 36.73 23.79 25.61
C PRO A 1034 37.85 23.18 24.77
N SER A 1035 38.81 22.48 25.37
CA SER A 1035 39.90 21.83 24.64
C SER A 1035 39.44 20.64 23.78
N LYS A 1036 38.22 20.12 24.01
CA LYS A 1036 37.69 18.91 23.37
C LYS A 1036 36.65 19.21 22.31
N SER A 1037 36.62 18.38 21.26
CA SER A 1037 35.64 18.48 20.16
C SER A 1037 34.18 18.42 20.62
N MET A 1038 33.92 17.74 21.74
CA MET A 1038 32.59 17.64 22.35
C MET A 1038 32.01 19.00 22.76
N PHE A 1039 32.84 19.97 23.15
CA PHE A 1039 32.38 21.33 23.47
C PHE A 1039 31.67 21.99 22.28
N VAL A 1040 32.31 21.95 21.11
CA VAL A 1040 31.76 22.48 19.86
C VAL A 1040 30.48 21.74 19.42
N LEU A 1041 30.43 20.42 19.60
CA LEU A 1041 29.24 19.63 19.32
C LEU A 1041 28.08 19.98 20.26
N ALA A 1042 28.35 20.22 21.54
CA ALA A 1042 27.33 20.67 22.50
C ALA A 1042 26.77 22.06 22.14
N LEU A 1043 27.62 23.02 21.74
CA LEU A 1043 27.18 24.32 21.20
C LEU A 1043 26.26 24.12 19.99
N TYR A 1044 26.61 23.21 19.08
CA TYR A 1044 25.79 22.93 17.91
C TYR A 1044 24.42 22.38 18.27
N VAL A 1045 24.37 21.36 19.14
CA VAL A 1045 23.14 20.73 19.62
C VAL A 1045 22.19 21.75 20.27
N LEU A 1046 22.72 22.66 21.08
CA LEU A 1046 21.93 23.65 21.82
C LEU A 1046 21.66 24.94 21.04
N SER A 1047 22.35 25.18 19.92
CA SER A 1047 22.10 26.34 19.06
C SER A 1047 20.78 26.23 18.28
N GLY A 1048 19.88 27.20 18.48
CA GLY A 1048 18.74 27.45 17.59
C GLY A 1048 17.48 26.59 17.83
N LYS A 1049 16.31 27.24 17.66
CA LYS A 1049 14.98 26.69 18.01
C LYS A 1049 14.67 25.27 17.48
N PRO A 1050 14.98 24.90 16.21
CA PRO A 1050 14.64 23.55 15.71
C PRO A 1050 15.41 22.41 16.41
N ARG A 1051 16.66 22.66 16.83
CA ARG A 1051 17.48 21.65 17.53
C ARG A 1051 17.08 21.53 19.00
N LEU A 1052 16.70 22.62 19.65
CA LEU A 1052 16.11 22.61 20.99
C LEU A 1052 14.76 21.85 21.06
N ALA A 1053 13.96 21.87 19.99
CA ALA A 1053 12.76 21.05 19.91
C ALA A 1053 13.07 19.53 19.86
N LEU A 1054 14.11 19.13 19.12
CA LEU A 1054 14.60 17.75 19.09
C LEU A 1054 15.22 17.32 20.42
N TRP A 1055 15.99 18.21 21.05
CA TRP A 1055 16.54 18.04 22.40
C TRP A 1055 15.45 17.66 23.41
N ASN A 1056 14.38 18.46 23.50
CA ASN A 1056 13.31 18.25 24.46
C ASN A 1056 12.60 16.90 24.24
N LYS A 1057 12.40 16.50 22.98
CA LYS A 1057 11.85 15.16 22.64
C LYS A 1057 12.78 14.04 23.09
N CYS A 1058 14.08 14.12 22.76
CA CYS A 1058 15.05 13.12 23.20
C CYS A 1058 15.10 13.01 24.74
N TYR A 1059 15.12 14.15 25.44
CA TYR A 1059 15.12 14.22 26.90
C TYR A 1059 13.90 13.49 27.49
N GLN A 1060 12.70 13.78 26.99
CA GLN A 1060 11.46 13.10 27.42
C GLN A 1060 11.50 11.59 27.14
N VAL A 1061 12.05 11.16 26.01
CA VAL A 1061 12.21 9.72 25.69
C VAL A 1061 13.15 9.04 26.69
N TYR A 1062 14.31 9.62 26.99
CA TYR A 1062 15.23 9.05 27.98
C TYR A 1062 14.59 8.98 29.38
N GLN A 1063 13.81 9.99 29.79
CA GLN A 1063 13.06 9.97 31.05
C GLN A 1063 11.98 8.87 31.08
N LYS A 1064 11.21 8.66 29.99
CA LYS A 1064 10.25 7.54 29.89
C LYS A 1064 10.93 6.18 30.06
N TRP A 1065 12.18 6.05 29.60
CA TRP A 1065 13.03 4.87 29.79
C TRP A 1065 13.79 4.84 31.13
N GLY A 1066 13.38 5.66 32.11
CA GLY A 1066 13.89 5.61 33.48
C GLY A 1066 15.28 6.19 33.69
N TRP A 1067 15.80 7.01 32.76
CA TRP A 1067 17.06 7.73 32.97
C TRP A 1067 16.84 8.92 33.90
N SER A 1068 17.72 9.08 34.89
CA SER A 1068 17.76 10.29 35.71
C SER A 1068 18.28 11.49 34.91
N ARG A 1069 18.12 12.70 35.45
CA ARG A 1069 18.72 13.93 34.89
C ARG A 1069 20.25 13.78 34.75
N ASP A 1070 20.88 13.10 35.71
CA ASP A 1070 22.33 12.88 35.74
C ASP A 1070 22.77 11.82 34.73
N ASP A 1071 21.96 10.79 34.46
CA ASP A 1071 22.21 9.82 33.38
C ASP A 1071 22.16 10.51 32.01
N ILE A 1072 21.15 11.36 31.77
CA ILE A 1072 21.01 12.13 30.52
C ILE A 1072 22.18 13.11 30.35
N LEU A 1073 22.55 13.84 31.41
CA LEU A 1073 23.70 14.74 31.40
C LEU A 1073 25.02 13.98 31.15
N SER A 1074 25.21 12.83 31.79
CA SER A 1074 26.38 11.96 31.59
C SER A 1074 26.47 11.44 30.15
N ALA A 1075 25.34 11.06 29.54
CA ALA A 1075 25.27 10.65 28.15
C ALA A 1075 25.56 11.82 27.19
N PHE A 1076 25.00 13.00 27.46
CA PHE A 1076 25.22 14.20 26.67
C PHE A 1076 26.69 14.66 26.70
N LEU A 1077 27.33 14.62 27.87
CA LEU A 1077 28.77 14.90 28.04
C LEU A 1077 29.65 13.92 27.26
N LYS A 1078 29.26 12.65 27.19
CA LYS A 1078 30.00 11.61 26.45
C LYS A 1078 29.78 11.66 24.94
N HIS A 1079 28.58 12.01 24.47
CA HIS A 1079 28.25 12.00 23.04
C HIS A 1079 27.05 12.91 22.69
N SER A 1080 27.29 14.22 22.69
CA SER A 1080 26.28 15.29 22.57
C SER A 1080 25.18 15.10 21.52
N ASN A 1081 25.51 14.51 20.36
CA ASN A 1081 24.54 14.23 19.30
C ASN A 1081 23.43 13.23 19.71
N CYS A 1082 23.53 12.52 20.84
CA CYS A 1082 22.47 11.61 21.33
C CYS A 1082 21.14 12.34 21.63
N MET A 1083 21.19 13.67 21.70
CA MET A 1083 20.04 14.55 21.88
C MET A 1083 19.49 15.13 20.54
N LEU A 1084 20.00 14.65 19.40
CA LEU A 1084 19.52 14.97 18.04
C LEU A 1084 19.09 13.71 17.26
N CYS A 1085 18.79 12.61 17.96
CA CYS A 1085 18.31 11.37 17.36
C CYS A 1085 16.78 11.38 17.21
N SER A 1086 16.23 10.50 16.36
CA SER A 1086 14.79 10.28 16.32
C SER A 1086 14.33 9.41 17.49
N GLU A 1087 13.12 9.64 17.99
CA GLU A 1087 12.49 8.84 19.05
C GLU A 1087 12.46 7.35 18.67
N LYS A 1088 12.05 7.01 17.43
CA LYS A 1088 12.10 5.65 16.88
C LYS A 1088 13.49 5.01 17.01
N LYS A 1089 14.58 5.76 16.79
CA LYS A 1089 15.94 5.23 16.85
C LYS A 1089 16.43 5.04 18.30
N ILE A 1090 16.09 5.96 19.20
CA ILE A 1090 16.41 5.83 20.63
C ILE A 1090 15.65 4.64 21.22
N THR A 1091 14.33 4.59 21.03
CA THR A 1091 13.44 3.55 21.55
C THR A 1091 13.88 2.16 21.09
N ALA A 1092 14.15 1.95 19.80
CA ALA A 1092 14.60 0.64 19.30
C ALA A 1092 15.92 0.14 19.94
N VAL A 1093 16.83 1.04 20.31
CA VAL A 1093 18.11 0.69 20.95
C VAL A 1093 17.93 0.41 22.44
N LEU A 1094 17.13 1.22 23.14
CA LEU A 1094 16.84 1.02 24.57
C LEU A 1094 15.99 -0.22 24.79
N GLU A 1095 14.97 -0.43 23.96
CA GLU A 1095 14.11 -1.61 23.98
C GLU A 1095 14.90 -2.89 23.75
N PHE A 1096 15.81 -2.91 22.77
CA PHE A 1096 16.69 -4.06 22.54
C PHE A 1096 17.57 -4.36 23.77
N VAL A 1097 18.12 -3.34 24.43
CA VAL A 1097 18.95 -3.55 25.64
C VAL A 1097 18.10 -4.07 26.82
N VAL A 1098 16.86 -3.61 26.96
CA VAL A 1098 15.95 -4.06 28.02
C VAL A 1098 15.38 -5.46 27.76
N ARG A 1099 14.77 -5.68 26.59
CA ARG A 1099 14.06 -6.93 26.25
C ARG A 1099 15.02 -8.06 25.84
N GLU A 1100 15.95 -7.79 24.92
CA GLU A 1100 16.80 -8.84 24.32
C GLU A 1100 18.08 -9.16 25.10
N LEU A 1101 18.59 -8.18 25.85
CA LEU A 1101 19.77 -8.34 26.71
C LEU A 1101 19.47 -8.41 28.20
N GLY A 1102 18.22 -8.18 28.63
CA GLY A 1102 17.81 -8.24 30.03
C GLY A 1102 18.52 -7.22 30.93
N ARG A 1103 18.84 -6.03 30.41
CA ARG A 1103 19.64 -5.01 31.09
C ARG A 1103 18.90 -3.69 31.22
N GLU A 1104 19.10 -2.98 32.32
CA GLU A 1104 18.49 -1.66 32.55
C GLU A 1104 18.85 -0.67 31.43
N ALA A 1105 17.88 0.12 30.97
CA ALA A 1105 18.08 1.09 29.91
C ALA A 1105 19.20 2.12 30.22
N ARG A 1106 19.41 2.48 31.49
CA ARG A 1106 20.49 3.39 31.92
C ARG A 1106 21.91 2.88 31.62
N VAL A 1107 22.09 1.58 31.33
CA VAL A 1107 23.40 1.06 30.89
C VAL A 1107 23.84 1.70 29.57
N VAL A 1108 22.89 2.12 28.71
CA VAL A 1108 23.18 2.85 27.47
C VAL A 1108 23.69 4.28 27.72
N ALA A 1109 23.33 4.93 28.83
CA ALA A 1109 23.89 6.24 29.22
C ALA A 1109 25.42 6.19 29.49
N ARG A 1110 25.96 4.99 29.76
CA ARG A 1110 27.40 4.76 29.88
C ARG A 1110 28.11 4.64 28.53
N CYS A 1111 27.40 4.31 27.45
CA CYS A 1111 27.93 4.17 26.09
C CYS A 1111 26.94 4.68 25.02
N PRO A 1112 26.61 5.99 25.00
CA PRO A 1112 25.58 6.56 24.13
C PRO A 1112 25.90 6.46 22.62
N SER A 1113 27.14 6.20 22.25
CA SER A 1113 27.55 5.97 20.85
C SER A 1113 26.85 4.76 20.21
N ILE A 1114 26.36 3.79 21.00
CA ILE A 1114 25.60 2.63 20.49
C ILE A 1114 24.34 3.06 19.73
N ILE A 1115 23.73 4.21 20.09
CA ILE A 1115 22.52 4.75 19.45
C ILE A 1115 22.75 5.06 17.96
N PHE A 1116 24.00 5.27 17.54
CA PHE A 1116 24.35 5.63 16.16
C PHE A 1116 24.64 4.43 15.25
N TYR A 1117 24.70 3.20 15.80
CA TYR A 1117 24.97 2.02 14.99
C TYR A 1117 23.69 1.42 14.39
N SER A 1118 23.81 0.80 13.21
CA SER A 1118 22.72 0.05 12.59
C SER A 1118 22.27 -1.10 13.50
N MET A 1119 20.95 -1.27 13.66
CA MET A 1119 20.38 -2.39 14.41
C MET A 1119 20.77 -3.70 13.72
N GLU A 1120 20.36 -3.86 12.46
CA GLU A 1120 20.60 -5.04 11.63
C GLU A 1120 22.09 -5.35 11.42
N LYS A 1121 22.90 -4.35 11.07
CA LYS A 1121 24.29 -4.59 10.61
C LYS A 1121 25.32 -4.59 11.73
N ARG A 1122 24.98 -4.17 12.95
CA ARG A 1122 25.96 -4.00 14.03
C ARG A 1122 25.47 -4.39 15.41
N ILE A 1123 24.33 -3.88 15.85
CA ILE A 1123 23.89 -4.08 17.24
C ILE A 1123 23.37 -5.50 17.42
N VAL A 1124 22.35 -5.91 16.65
CA VAL A 1124 21.70 -7.21 16.79
C VAL A 1124 22.67 -8.38 16.58
N PRO A 1125 23.48 -8.45 15.49
CA PRO A 1125 24.36 -9.60 15.27
C PRO A 1125 25.44 -9.76 16.35
N ARG A 1126 26.05 -8.64 16.77
CA ARG A 1126 27.15 -8.66 17.76
C ARG A 1126 26.63 -8.98 19.16
N CYS A 1127 25.49 -8.42 19.54
CA CYS A 1127 24.84 -8.71 20.82
C CYS A 1127 24.37 -10.17 20.89
N THR A 1128 23.81 -10.72 19.80
CA THR A 1128 23.46 -12.15 19.72
C THR A 1128 24.70 -13.04 19.85
N LEU A 1129 25.78 -12.75 19.11
CA LEU A 1129 27.03 -13.51 19.22
C LEU A 1129 27.60 -13.50 20.64
N VAL A 1130 27.67 -12.34 21.30
CA VAL A 1130 28.20 -12.26 22.67
C VAL A 1130 27.27 -12.94 23.69
N ARG A 1131 25.95 -12.92 23.48
CA ARG A 1131 24.96 -13.69 24.26
C ARG A 1131 25.19 -15.21 24.11
N ASP A 1132 25.45 -15.69 22.91
CA ASP A 1132 25.73 -17.11 22.62
C ASP A 1132 27.10 -17.57 23.15
N LEU A 1133 28.10 -16.69 23.19
CA LEU A 1133 29.39 -16.98 23.83
C LEU A 1133 29.26 -16.97 25.35
N ALA A 1134 28.43 -16.08 25.92
CA ALA A 1134 28.18 -16.02 27.36
C ALA A 1134 27.34 -17.21 27.88
N SER A 1135 26.38 -17.73 27.09
CA SER A 1135 25.62 -18.93 27.44
C SER A 1135 26.50 -20.19 27.44
N LYS A 1136 27.55 -20.22 26.61
CA LYS A 1136 28.59 -21.26 26.57
C LYS A 1136 29.73 -21.06 27.59
N GLY A 1137 29.65 -20.04 28.45
CA GLY A 1137 30.67 -19.74 29.47
C GLY A 1137 31.97 -19.14 28.93
N LEU A 1138 32.06 -18.85 27.63
CA LEU A 1138 33.26 -18.33 26.96
C LEU A 1138 33.45 -16.81 27.19
N VAL A 1139 32.40 -16.10 27.59
CA VAL A 1139 32.41 -14.67 27.94
C VAL A 1139 31.71 -14.46 29.28
N LYS A 1140 32.22 -13.54 30.10
CA LYS A 1140 31.58 -13.17 31.38
C LYS A 1140 30.16 -12.66 31.14
N LYS A 1141 29.18 -13.18 31.90
CA LYS A 1141 27.75 -12.75 31.81
C LYS A 1141 27.58 -11.21 31.88
N ASN A 1142 28.43 -10.53 32.65
CA ASN A 1142 28.45 -9.07 32.81
C ASN A 1142 29.44 -8.34 31.87
N TRP A 1143 29.51 -8.74 30.60
CA TRP A 1143 30.27 -8.01 29.57
C TRP A 1143 29.76 -6.57 29.38
N ALA A 1144 30.61 -5.64 28.92
CA ALA A 1144 30.26 -4.22 28.77
C ALA A 1144 29.82 -3.86 27.35
N LEU A 1145 28.75 -3.05 27.21
CA LEU A 1145 28.26 -2.58 25.89
C LEU A 1145 29.33 -1.79 25.10
N SER A 1146 30.32 -1.21 25.79
CA SER A 1146 31.48 -0.52 25.21
C SER A 1146 32.44 -1.43 24.43
N ALA A 1147 32.25 -2.75 24.42
CA ALA A 1147 32.99 -3.68 23.56
C ALA A 1147 32.44 -3.75 22.11
N LEU A 1148 31.15 -3.44 21.91
CA LEU A 1148 30.47 -3.49 20.61
C LEU A 1148 31.00 -2.53 19.50
N PRO A 1149 31.61 -1.36 19.80
CA PRO A 1149 32.14 -0.43 18.79
C PRO A 1149 33.30 -0.93 17.91
N TYR A 1150 34.12 -1.87 18.41
CA TYR A 1150 35.41 -2.20 17.78
C TYR A 1150 35.27 -2.88 16.41
N GLY A 1151 36.27 -2.68 15.54
CA GLY A 1151 36.27 -3.14 14.14
C GLY A 1151 36.42 -4.65 13.98
N GLU A 1152 36.30 -5.14 12.74
CA GLU A 1152 36.30 -6.57 12.39
C GLU A 1152 37.53 -7.35 12.90
N ARG A 1153 38.69 -6.69 13.03
CA ARG A 1153 39.92 -7.28 13.61
C ARG A 1153 39.72 -7.93 14.99
N PHE A 1154 38.81 -7.42 15.83
CA PHE A 1154 38.56 -8.02 17.15
C PHE A 1154 37.96 -9.44 17.07
N HIS A 1155 37.49 -9.87 15.89
CA HIS A 1155 36.94 -11.20 15.66
C HIS A 1155 37.93 -12.18 14.98
N GLU A 1156 39.07 -11.71 14.49
CA GLU A 1156 40.13 -12.58 13.95
C GLU A 1156 40.95 -13.21 15.09
N GLU A 1157 41.31 -12.43 16.11
CA GLU A 1157 42.03 -12.93 17.30
C GLU A 1157 41.22 -13.98 18.09
N VAL A 1158 39.88 -13.86 18.14
CA VAL A 1158 39.00 -14.86 18.78
C VAL A 1158 38.88 -16.15 17.95
N ARG A 1159 39.35 -16.17 16.69
CA ARG A 1159 39.32 -17.33 15.80
C ARG A 1159 40.66 -18.07 15.67
N VAL A 1160 41.73 -17.53 16.25
CA VAL A 1160 43.08 -18.12 16.19
C VAL A 1160 43.69 -18.20 17.59
N GLU A 1161 43.12 -19.03 18.46
CA GLU A 1161 43.84 -19.65 19.58
C GLU A 1161 43.03 -20.82 20.16
N ASN A 1162 43.15 -21.98 19.53
CA ASN A 1162 42.59 -23.23 20.04
C ASN A 1162 43.69 -24.30 20.09
N SER A 1163 44.79 -23.99 20.80
CA SER A 1163 45.84 -24.94 21.14
C SER A 1163 46.53 -24.58 22.46
N PHE A 1164 46.43 -25.50 23.44
CA PHE A 1164 47.17 -25.57 24.70
C PHE A 1164 46.88 -24.59 25.85
N ALA A 1165 46.80 -25.20 27.04
CA ALA A 1165 47.00 -24.65 28.40
C ALA A 1165 45.94 -23.71 29.02
N ILE A 1166 45.22 -24.25 30.01
CA ILE A 1166 44.44 -23.50 31.00
C ILE A 1166 45.39 -22.88 32.04
N LYS A 1167 45.52 -21.53 32.07
CA LYS A 1167 45.60 -20.66 33.29
C LYS A 1167 46.13 -19.25 32.96
N ALA A 1168 45.24 -18.26 32.85
CA ALA A 1168 45.55 -16.86 33.12
C ALA A 1168 44.29 -16.09 33.55
N HIS A 1169 44.38 -15.25 34.58
CA HIS A 1169 43.30 -14.36 34.98
C HIS A 1169 43.16 -13.19 34.00
N LEU A 1170 42.12 -13.21 33.16
CA LEU A 1170 41.67 -12.00 32.45
C LEU A 1170 40.64 -11.23 33.29
N THR A 1171 41.15 -10.41 34.21
CA THR A 1171 40.43 -9.29 34.80
C THR A 1171 40.20 -8.24 33.72
N LEU A 1172 38.95 -7.82 33.50
CA LEU A 1172 38.56 -6.97 32.36
C LEU A 1172 38.74 -5.46 32.65
N ASP A 1173 39.63 -5.12 33.59
CA ASP A 1173 39.72 -3.81 34.26
C ASP A 1173 41.01 -3.02 33.95
N ARG A 1174 41.81 -3.43 32.96
CA ARG A 1174 43.08 -2.76 32.60
C ARG A 1174 43.15 -2.17 31.17
N PHE A 1175 41.99 -1.77 30.63
CA PHE A 1175 41.93 -0.83 29.49
C PHE A 1175 41.10 0.42 29.81
N CYS A 1176 41.26 0.95 31.02
CA CYS A 1176 41.04 2.37 31.29
C CYS A 1176 42.37 3.13 31.13
N SER A 1177 42.27 4.38 30.63
CA SER A 1177 43.37 5.31 30.33
C SER A 1177 44.47 4.81 29.37
N CYS A 1178 44.31 5.07 28.07
CA CYS A 1178 45.41 5.56 27.25
C CYS A 1178 44.90 6.40 26.07
N SER A 1179 45.21 7.69 26.07
CA SER A 1179 44.86 8.65 25.02
C SER A 1179 45.87 8.58 23.87
N LEU A 1180 45.60 7.82 22.80
CA LEU A 1180 46.42 7.83 21.57
C LEU A 1180 45.70 7.19 20.36
N VAL A 1181 44.56 7.77 19.91
CA VAL A 1181 43.98 7.48 18.60
C VAL A 1181 43.70 8.78 17.86
N SER A 1182 44.77 9.41 17.37
CA SER A 1182 44.72 10.70 16.64
C SER A 1182 45.62 10.74 15.40
N CYS A 1183 46.01 9.58 14.83
CA CYS A 1183 47.02 9.54 13.76
C CYS A 1183 46.79 8.57 12.59
N CYS A 1184 45.56 8.05 12.37
CA CYS A 1184 45.28 7.08 11.29
C CYS A 1184 44.09 7.45 10.39
N LEU A 1185 43.87 8.74 10.10
CA LEU A 1185 42.88 9.21 9.10
C LEU A 1185 43.42 10.20 8.07
N ASN A 1186 44.75 10.32 7.92
CA ASN A 1186 45.40 11.05 6.83
C ASN A 1186 46.39 10.14 6.09
N ASN A 1187 45.91 9.29 5.16
CA ASN A 1187 46.68 8.77 4.01
C ASN A 1187 45.82 7.89 3.05
N ALA A 1188 44.61 8.33 2.71
CA ALA A 1188 43.76 7.61 1.75
C ALA A 1188 44.19 7.80 0.27
N ASP A 1189 45.05 8.78 -0.02
CA ASP A 1189 45.45 9.12 -1.39
C ASP A 1189 46.78 8.49 -1.84
N ASN A 1190 47.65 8.06 -0.91
CA ASN A 1190 48.92 7.40 -1.26
C ASN A 1190 48.78 5.95 -1.77
N LEU A 1191 47.59 5.34 -1.66
CA LEU A 1191 47.31 3.99 -2.18
C LEU A 1191 46.69 3.96 -3.59
N ARG A 1192 46.37 5.12 -4.18
CA ARG A 1192 45.94 5.22 -5.59
C ARG A 1192 47.06 5.59 -6.57
N ALA A 1193 48.25 5.94 -6.07
CA ALA A 1193 49.39 6.37 -6.88
C ALA A 1193 50.34 5.22 -7.33
N ARG A 1194 50.05 3.95 -7.01
CA ARG A 1194 50.93 2.79 -7.33
C ARG A 1194 50.37 1.77 -8.33
N PHE A 1195 49.21 2.03 -8.96
CA PHE A 1195 48.66 1.16 -10.01
C PHE A 1195 48.20 1.93 -11.26
N ARG A 1196 49.13 2.69 -11.86
CA ARG A 1196 49.14 3.04 -13.30
C ARG A 1196 50.57 3.31 -13.76
N PHE A 1197 51.30 2.27 -14.18
CA PHE A 1197 52.33 2.28 -15.23
C PHE A 1197 52.95 0.88 -15.36
N ALA A 1198 52.46 0.12 -16.35
CA ALA A 1198 53.16 -0.97 -17.07
C ALA A 1198 52.13 -1.70 -17.94
N GLU A 1199 52.07 -1.34 -19.22
CA GLU A 1199 51.65 -2.28 -20.26
C GLU A 1199 52.80 -3.28 -20.47
N GLY A 1200 52.51 -4.53 -20.83
CA GLY A 1200 53.55 -5.48 -21.25
C GLY A 1200 53.36 -6.93 -20.79
N ASP A 1201 52.67 -7.69 -21.64
CA ASP A 1201 52.95 -9.09 -21.99
C ASP A 1201 52.99 -10.27 -20.99
N MET A 1202 52.68 -11.44 -21.58
CA MET A 1202 53.04 -12.82 -21.22
C MET A 1202 52.46 -13.55 -20.00
N HIS A 1203 51.61 -14.52 -20.37
CA HIS A 1203 51.55 -15.92 -19.91
C HIS A 1203 50.84 -16.32 -18.59
N ALA A 1204 49.62 -16.82 -18.80
CA ALA A 1204 49.06 -17.90 -18.00
C ALA A 1204 49.95 -19.16 -18.03
N ARG A 1205 50.52 -19.55 -16.87
CA ARG A 1205 50.95 -20.93 -16.60
C ARG A 1205 51.01 -21.35 -15.13
N GLU A 1206 51.12 -20.41 -14.17
CA GLU A 1206 51.32 -20.76 -12.75
C GLU A 1206 50.03 -20.92 -11.91
N LEU A 1207 48.91 -20.28 -12.27
CA LEU A 1207 47.66 -20.38 -11.49
C LEU A 1207 47.05 -21.79 -11.46
N ASN A 1208 47.44 -22.68 -12.39
CA ASN A 1208 46.96 -24.07 -12.45
C ASN A 1208 47.71 -25.03 -11.50
N HIS A 1209 48.79 -24.59 -10.83
CA HIS A 1209 49.64 -25.46 -10.02
C HIS A 1209 49.29 -25.47 -8.52
N LEU A 1210 48.48 -24.52 -8.03
CA LEU A 1210 48.09 -24.41 -6.62
C LEU A 1210 46.70 -24.99 -6.29
N LEU A 1211 45.88 -25.32 -7.31
CA LEU A 1211 44.56 -25.96 -7.13
C LEU A 1211 44.60 -27.49 -7.21
N ARG A 1212 45.80 -28.08 -7.15
CA ARG A 1212 46.02 -29.54 -7.08
C ARG A 1212 47.06 -29.85 -6.00
N ASN A 1213 46.63 -29.90 -4.73
CA ASN A 1213 47.15 -30.78 -3.66
C ASN A 1213 46.69 -30.33 -2.25
N SER A 1214 45.52 -30.83 -1.79
CA SER A 1214 45.32 -31.33 -0.42
C SER A 1214 43.87 -31.75 -0.19
N SER A 1215 43.59 -33.02 -0.46
CA SER A 1215 42.40 -33.71 0.04
C SER A 1215 42.61 -34.19 1.48
N ALA A 1216 41.49 -34.29 2.23
CA ALA A 1216 41.24 -35.13 3.40
C ALA A 1216 41.16 -34.48 4.80
N VAL A 1217 40.21 -35.05 5.56
CA VAL A 1217 39.94 -34.97 7.01
C VAL A 1217 38.98 -33.86 7.50
N ASN A 1218 37.70 -34.28 7.62
CA ASN A 1218 36.59 -33.84 8.51
C ASN A 1218 36.58 -32.41 9.08
#